data_AF-R7EV18-F1
#
_entry.id   AF-R7EV18-F1
#
_cell.length_a   1.000
_cell.length_b   1.000
_cell.length_c   1.000
_cell.angle_alpha   90.00
_cell.angle_beta   90.00
_cell.angle_gamma   90.00
#
_symmetry.space_group_name_H-M   'P 1'
#
loop_
_entity.id
_entity.type
_entity.pdbx_description
1 polymer ?
#
loop_
_entity_poly.entity_id
_entity_poly.type
_entity_poly.pdbx_seq_one_letter_code
_entity_poly.pdbx_strand_id
1 'polypeptide(L)'
;MPSQIDITDIRSILKNVKSGRIKEALDTAKRCAVALGLWFELDKLSSHERVYQAITEYMANETDSKQRSRELANIKEDLLRLSDIIRLEMQLRNPAPGRENDLYASAVRTRRIADEVSLSKYFDQLLKAGPQERFDIIDRMFTQVATTQHLSRDDEAAAKAFLNDPSADFEARAMLISALSLGNLYYYDRAKLMLLLSLPDYEPVELQARRLTGIYLALWRHPSRIGMDVAVGERIGLLMADEAMLRAMRKVAAAFLASRDTQRINNKMQQEIIPELQKLQKDLTGRFSSVADMAELFDAEGNPEWESMISNSNLGESLKEVSEMQEQGGDVMMLAFSNLKNFPFFHRPGNWLLPFNISHPALRKSMELNSEMLTLLRDSADFLCDPDKYSLGLALERVPAGQGDMMINQLRQQFEQYREDKATSFHKETEPKINVEITLYVRSLSRLSALFPHRGLRLPDAFSKAIIPAELPFLKDVMSTEDDLQTAAEFLFARNYYQEALPVLQRLMEISEPTPLLMEKMGFALQHTGDAEGALEYYRRAEALNDKPGIWLIRKLAMLNRALGHHDEAVRYWQMLDAMKPDDVKTTMHLANALLDAGKTQEALKKYYKADYLSGGYAKTWRPIAWCEFLEGHYDKAQLYYNKLLAMVADASDLLNAGHVAIAQGRMQEAIDLYTRSAISHRDGLEGFLQMLEDDREILAKFGLNDEWRALLADRLRFMPESLFDNKNKLPF
;
A
#
# COMPACT_ATOMS: atom_id res chain seq x y z
N MET A 1 -4.20 35.27 -29.34
CA MET A 1 -3.97 34.94 -27.92
C MET A 1 -3.04 33.74 -27.87
N PRO A 2 -2.02 33.68 -26.99
CA PRO A 2 -1.27 32.43 -26.84
C PRO A 2 -2.26 31.33 -26.46
N SER A 3 -2.25 30.21 -27.18
CA SER A 3 -3.08 29.04 -26.88
C SER A 3 -2.94 28.69 -25.40
N GLN A 4 -4.05 28.49 -24.68
CA GLN A 4 -4.00 27.96 -23.31
C GLN A 4 -3.21 26.64 -23.32
N ILE A 5 -2.05 26.64 -22.65
CA ILE A 5 -1.30 25.40 -22.38
C ILE A 5 -1.97 24.73 -21.19
N ASP A 6 -2.17 23.42 -21.26
CA ASP A 6 -2.66 22.63 -20.14
C ASP A 6 -1.83 21.36 -19.92
N ILE A 7 -2.28 20.53 -18.97
CA ILE A 7 -1.56 19.31 -18.59
C ILE A 7 -1.56 18.23 -19.68
N THR A 8 -2.49 18.31 -20.65
CA THR A 8 -2.56 17.38 -21.78
C THR A 8 -1.38 17.58 -22.73
N ASP A 9 -0.87 18.80 -22.85
CA ASP A 9 0.32 19.11 -23.65
C ASP A 9 1.57 18.41 -23.07
N ILE A 10 1.75 18.47 -21.75
CA ILE A 10 2.85 17.76 -21.07
C ILE A 10 2.72 16.25 -21.29
N ARG A 11 1.51 15.69 -21.11
CA ARG A 11 1.26 14.26 -21.34
C ARG A 11 1.54 13.86 -22.79
N SER A 12 1.24 14.74 -23.75
CA SER A 12 1.51 14.54 -25.17
C SER A 12 3.02 14.46 -25.43
N ILE A 13 3.82 15.39 -24.89
CA ILE A 13 5.29 15.35 -25.00
C ILE A 13 5.83 14.03 -24.46
N LEU A 14 5.45 13.65 -23.24
CA LEU A 14 5.90 12.40 -22.60
C LEU A 14 5.52 11.16 -23.41
N LYS A 15 4.27 11.09 -23.88
CA LYS A 15 3.78 9.97 -24.71
C LYS A 15 4.57 9.88 -26.02
N ASN A 16 4.83 11.01 -26.67
CA ASN A 16 5.52 11.08 -27.96
C ASN A 16 6.99 10.72 -27.84
N VAL A 17 7.68 11.18 -26.78
CA VAL A 17 9.05 10.75 -26.48
C VAL A 17 9.12 9.23 -26.28
N LYS A 18 8.21 8.67 -25.47
CA LYS A 18 8.16 7.23 -25.19
C LYS A 18 7.87 6.39 -26.44
N SER A 19 7.02 6.89 -27.34
CA SER A 19 6.67 6.22 -28.60
C SER A 19 7.63 6.51 -29.76
N GLY A 20 8.73 7.24 -29.52
CA GLY A 20 9.72 7.56 -30.55
C GLY A 20 9.28 8.64 -31.56
N ARG A 21 8.14 9.30 -31.32
CA ARG A 21 7.59 10.37 -32.17
C ARG A 21 8.21 11.73 -31.81
N ILE A 22 9.52 11.85 -32.04
CA ILE A 22 10.33 12.96 -31.54
C ILE A 22 9.96 14.31 -32.16
N LYS A 23 9.61 14.35 -33.46
CA LYS A 23 9.16 15.60 -34.11
C LYS A 23 7.90 16.17 -33.47
N GLU A 24 6.88 15.33 -33.24
CA GLU A 24 5.63 15.75 -32.58
C GLU A 24 5.89 16.23 -31.14
N ALA A 25 6.83 15.61 -30.44
CA ALA A 25 7.26 16.03 -29.12
C ALA A 25 7.95 17.41 -29.16
N LEU A 26 8.87 17.64 -30.11
CA LEU A 26 9.53 18.93 -30.34
C LEU A 26 8.52 20.03 -30.65
N ASP A 27 7.56 19.79 -31.55
CA ASP A 27 6.54 20.79 -31.92
C ASP A 27 5.67 21.20 -30.73
N THR A 28 5.20 20.21 -29.97
CA THR A 28 4.42 20.44 -28.75
C THR A 28 5.24 21.21 -27.72
N ALA A 29 6.49 20.82 -27.50
CA ALA A 29 7.37 21.45 -26.53
C ALA A 29 7.74 22.89 -26.91
N LYS A 30 8.02 23.17 -28.19
CA LYS A 30 8.27 24.53 -28.70
C LYS A 30 7.05 25.44 -28.50
N ARG A 31 5.85 24.94 -28.81
CA ARG A 31 4.60 25.69 -28.57
C ARG A 31 4.45 26.03 -27.08
N CYS A 32 4.71 25.07 -26.19
CA CYS A 32 4.66 25.29 -24.76
C CYS A 32 5.70 26.32 -24.29
N ALA A 33 6.94 26.23 -24.81
CA ALA A 33 8.01 27.16 -24.49
C ALA A 33 7.65 28.59 -24.89
N VAL A 34 7.06 28.79 -26.08
CA VAL A 34 6.59 30.10 -26.55
C VAL A 34 5.50 30.67 -25.63
N ALA A 35 4.46 29.89 -25.34
CA ALA A 35 3.35 30.40 -24.54
C ALA A 35 3.71 30.62 -23.05
N LEU A 36 4.79 29.99 -22.55
CA LEU A 36 5.37 30.30 -21.24
C LEU A 36 6.49 31.35 -21.29
N GLY A 37 6.97 31.78 -22.46
CA GLY A 37 8.09 32.73 -22.57
C GLY A 37 9.45 32.13 -22.16
N LEU A 38 9.63 30.82 -22.33
CA LEU A 38 10.87 30.09 -22.04
C LEU A 38 11.84 30.18 -23.23
N TRP A 39 12.38 31.37 -23.50
CA TRP A 39 13.17 31.65 -24.70
C TRP A 39 14.46 30.85 -24.83
N PHE A 40 15.17 30.63 -23.71
CA PHE A 40 16.39 29.80 -23.69
C PHE A 40 16.08 28.35 -24.09
N GLU A 41 15.00 27.79 -23.56
CA GLU A 41 14.58 26.43 -23.90
C GLU A 41 14.08 26.33 -25.34
N LEU A 42 13.42 27.37 -25.86
CA LEU A 42 12.98 27.42 -27.26
C LEU A 42 14.16 27.39 -28.24
N ASP A 43 15.24 28.12 -27.95
CA ASP A 43 16.45 28.09 -28.78
C ASP A 43 17.10 26.70 -28.76
N LYS A 44 17.19 26.10 -27.56
CA LYS A 44 17.70 24.74 -27.39
C LYS A 44 16.88 23.71 -28.18
N LEU A 45 15.54 23.77 -28.11
CA LEU A 45 14.65 22.91 -28.90
C LEU A 45 14.82 23.12 -30.41
N SER A 46 15.05 24.35 -30.85
CA SER A 46 15.27 24.67 -32.26
C SER A 46 16.64 24.16 -32.74
N SER A 47 17.64 24.09 -31.86
CA SER A 47 18.89 23.37 -32.12
C SER A 47 18.65 21.86 -32.25
N HIS A 48 17.93 21.26 -31.30
CA HIS A 48 17.59 19.83 -31.33
C HIS A 48 16.76 19.41 -32.52
N GLU A 49 15.85 20.25 -32.99
CA GLU A 49 15.08 20.00 -34.21
C GLU A 49 15.97 19.94 -35.45
N ARG A 50 16.98 20.82 -35.56
CA ARG A 50 17.97 20.78 -36.66
C ARG A 50 18.83 19.52 -36.59
N VAL A 51 19.28 19.13 -35.39
CA VAL A 51 20.03 17.88 -35.18
C VAL A 51 19.17 16.68 -35.55
N TYR A 52 17.92 16.62 -35.08
CA TYR A 52 17.00 15.54 -35.39
C TYR A 52 16.69 15.45 -36.89
N GLN A 53 16.50 16.59 -37.57
CA GLN A 53 16.32 16.65 -39.01
C GLN A 53 17.54 16.06 -39.74
N ALA A 54 18.75 16.47 -39.36
CA ALA A 54 19.98 15.93 -39.93
C ALA A 54 20.07 14.40 -39.72
N ILE A 55 19.80 13.91 -38.50
CA ILE A 55 19.75 12.47 -38.21
C ILE A 55 18.80 11.75 -39.18
N THR A 56 17.61 12.31 -39.43
CA THR A 56 16.63 11.68 -40.33
C THR A 56 17.04 11.71 -41.81
N GLU A 57 17.77 12.73 -42.25
CA GLU A 57 18.23 12.89 -43.63
C GLU A 57 19.44 11.99 -43.95
N TYR A 58 20.35 11.78 -42.98
CA TYR A 58 21.57 11.00 -43.15
C TYR A 58 21.42 9.50 -42.78
N MET A 59 20.24 9.04 -42.34
CA MET A 59 20.00 7.64 -41.94
C MET A 59 20.49 6.58 -42.96
N ALA A 60 20.46 6.87 -44.26
CA ALA A 60 20.88 5.95 -45.31
C ALA A 60 22.41 5.85 -45.51
N ASN A 61 23.17 6.85 -45.04
CA ASN A 61 24.60 7.01 -45.34
C ASN A 61 25.50 7.01 -44.09
N GLU A 62 24.92 7.00 -42.88
CA GLU A 62 25.65 7.19 -41.62
C GLU A 62 26.13 5.84 -41.04
N THR A 63 27.44 5.65 -40.95
CA THR A 63 28.08 4.40 -40.48
C THR A 63 28.24 4.30 -38.96
N ASP A 64 28.14 5.42 -38.21
CA ASP A 64 28.32 5.43 -36.75
C ASP A 64 26.96 5.43 -36.01
N SER A 65 26.42 4.23 -35.81
CA SER A 65 25.19 4.05 -35.05
C SER A 65 25.28 4.51 -33.59
N LYS A 66 26.49 4.60 -32.99
CA LYS A 66 26.63 4.99 -31.58
C LYS A 66 26.47 6.49 -31.41
N GLN A 67 27.04 7.29 -32.31
CA GLN A 67 26.88 8.74 -32.27
C GLN A 67 25.41 9.15 -32.42
N ARG A 68 24.71 8.61 -33.43
CA ARG A 68 23.28 8.84 -33.63
C ARG A 68 22.44 8.49 -32.40
N SER A 69 22.68 7.34 -31.78
CA SER A 69 21.97 6.93 -30.56
C SER A 69 22.20 7.89 -29.39
N ARG A 70 23.42 8.44 -29.24
CA ARG A 70 23.74 9.43 -28.21
C ARG A 70 23.01 10.75 -28.45
N GLU A 71 23.01 11.26 -29.68
CA GLU A 71 22.33 12.51 -30.02
C GLU A 71 20.81 12.40 -29.82
N LEU A 72 20.21 11.28 -30.26
CA LEU A 72 18.79 11.01 -30.04
C LEU A 72 18.44 10.91 -28.54
N ALA A 73 19.31 10.29 -27.73
CA ALA A 73 19.13 10.23 -26.28
C ALA A 73 19.16 11.64 -25.66
N ASN A 74 20.09 12.50 -26.08
CA ASN A 74 20.17 13.89 -25.62
C ASN A 74 18.90 14.70 -25.96
N ILE A 75 18.37 14.56 -27.18
CA ILE A 75 17.12 15.22 -27.59
C ILE A 75 15.96 14.76 -26.72
N LYS A 76 15.83 13.45 -26.50
CA LYS A 76 14.77 12.87 -25.64
C LYS A 76 14.86 13.40 -24.22
N GLU A 77 16.06 13.41 -23.64
CA GLU A 77 16.27 13.88 -22.27
C GLU A 77 15.91 15.37 -22.13
N ASP A 78 16.31 16.22 -23.07
CA ASP A 78 15.97 17.65 -23.02
C ASP A 78 14.48 17.93 -23.21
N LEU A 79 13.76 17.11 -24.00
CA LEU A 79 12.30 17.18 -24.08
C LEU A 79 11.62 16.80 -22.75
N LEU A 80 12.13 15.77 -22.08
CA LEU A 80 11.64 15.32 -20.78
C LEU A 80 11.95 16.34 -19.68
N ARG A 81 13.12 16.96 -19.74
CA ARG A 81 13.54 18.07 -18.87
C ARG A 81 12.63 19.27 -19.05
N LEU A 82 12.39 19.69 -20.29
CA LEU A 82 11.50 20.82 -20.58
C LEU A 82 10.07 20.54 -20.12
N SER A 83 9.60 19.29 -20.24
CA SER A 83 8.29 18.90 -19.72
C SER A 83 8.16 19.16 -18.21
N ASP A 84 9.24 18.96 -17.45
CA ASP A 84 9.27 19.28 -16.02
C ASP A 84 9.30 20.79 -15.76
N ILE A 85 10.08 21.55 -16.54
CA ILE A 85 10.12 23.02 -16.46
C ILE A 85 8.72 23.60 -16.74
N ILE A 86 8.07 23.16 -17.82
CA ILE A 86 6.70 23.57 -18.18
C ILE A 86 5.75 23.26 -17.03
N ARG A 87 5.83 22.05 -16.47
CA ARG A 87 4.99 21.63 -15.34
C ARG A 87 5.16 22.54 -14.13
N LEU A 88 6.41 22.86 -13.77
CA LEU A 88 6.73 23.73 -12.66
C LEU A 88 6.23 25.17 -12.92
N GLU A 89 6.49 25.73 -14.10
CA GLU A 89 6.00 27.07 -14.48
C GLU A 89 4.48 27.18 -14.40
N MET A 90 3.76 26.17 -14.89
CA MET A 90 2.31 26.13 -14.80
C MET A 90 1.84 26.13 -13.34
N GLN A 91 2.48 25.33 -12.47
CA GLN A 91 2.17 25.30 -11.04
C GLN A 91 2.49 26.62 -10.33
N LEU A 92 3.56 27.29 -10.73
CA LEU A 92 3.97 28.56 -10.13
C LEU A 92 3.00 29.69 -10.48
N ARG A 93 2.55 29.75 -11.75
CA ARG A 93 1.63 30.78 -12.26
C ARG A 93 0.21 30.57 -11.77
N ASN A 94 -0.29 29.34 -11.87
CA ASN A 94 -1.66 28.96 -11.51
C ASN A 94 -1.63 27.71 -10.63
N PRO A 95 -1.35 27.84 -9.32
CA PRO A 95 -1.36 26.71 -8.42
C PRO A 95 -2.75 26.10 -8.34
N ALA A 96 -2.83 24.77 -8.37
CA ALA A 96 -4.09 24.08 -8.12
C ALA A 96 -4.58 24.36 -6.67
N PRO A 97 -5.89 24.31 -6.40
CA PRO A 97 -6.42 24.52 -5.06
C PRO A 97 -5.73 23.64 -4.02
N GLY A 98 -5.24 24.25 -2.94
CA GLY A 98 -4.48 23.57 -1.88
C GLY A 98 -2.99 23.36 -2.18
N ARG A 99 -2.47 23.87 -3.30
CA ARG A 99 -1.03 23.88 -3.65
C ARG A 99 -0.41 25.28 -3.61
N GLU A 100 -1.11 26.26 -3.08
CA GLU A 100 -0.65 27.66 -3.01
C GLU A 100 0.64 27.78 -2.18
N ASN A 101 0.72 26.99 -1.11
CA ASN A 101 1.81 26.95 -0.13
C ASN A 101 2.74 25.74 -0.28
N ASP A 102 2.83 25.14 -1.48
CA ASP A 102 3.79 24.07 -1.76
C ASP A 102 5.23 24.56 -1.48
N LEU A 103 5.99 23.82 -0.68
CA LEU A 103 7.33 24.20 -0.22
C LEU A 103 8.29 24.36 -1.39
N TYR A 104 8.24 23.43 -2.35
CA TYR A 104 9.09 23.47 -3.53
C TYR A 104 8.76 24.72 -4.36
N ALA A 105 7.48 24.94 -4.63
CA ALA A 105 7.02 26.13 -5.36
C ALA A 105 7.41 27.44 -4.64
N SER A 106 7.22 27.49 -3.32
CA SER A 106 7.60 28.63 -2.48
C SER A 106 9.10 28.92 -2.55
N ALA A 107 9.93 27.89 -2.39
CA ALA A 107 11.38 28.03 -2.49
C ALA A 107 11.82 28.49 -3.90
N VAL A 108 11.17 28.01 -4.96
CA VAL A 108 11.43 28.49 -6.33
C VAL A 108 11.02 29.96 -6.49
N ARG A 109 9.86 30.40 -5.96
CA ARG A 109 9.43 31.80 -6.02
C ARG A 109 10.41 32.72 -5.30
N THR A 110 10.86 32.34 -4.11
CA THR A 110 11.84 33.12 -3.33
C THR A 110 13.16 33.29 -4.09
N ARG A 111 13.65 32.23 -4.75
CA ARG A 111 14.90 32.28 -5.53
C ARG A 111 14.80 33.05 -6.84
N ARG A 112 13.58 33.31 -7.36
CA ARG A 112 13.41 34.25 -8.47
C ARG A 112 13.62 35.71 -8.06
N ILE A 113 13.57 36.01 -6.76
CA ILE A 113 13.66 37.36 -6.21
C ILE A 113 15.03 37.60 -5.56
N ALA A 114 15.66 36.57 -5.00
CA ALA A 114 16.96 36.65 -4.34
C ALA A 114 18.05 35.89 -5.13
N ASP A 115 19.27 36.43 -5.16
CA ASP A 115 20.41 35.76 -5.78
C ASP A 115 20.70 34.42 -5.11
N GLU A 116 20.84 33.35 -5.91
CA GLU A 116 21.23 32.04 -5.41
C GLU A 116 22.69 32.06 -4.92
N VAL A 117 22.92 31.44 -3.76
CA VAL A 117 24.26 31.27 -3.20
C VAL A 117 24.86 30.00 -3.81
N SER A 118 26.05 30.07 -4.40
CA SER A 118 26.74 28.88 -4.92
C SER A 118 27.06 27.89 -3.80
N LEU A 119 27.10 26.59 -4.10
CA LEU A 119 27.43 25.57 -3.11
C LEU A 119 28.83 25.76 -2.53
N SER A 120 29.79 26.18 -3.34
CA SER A 120 31.14 26.55 -2.88
C SER A 120 31.12 27.57 -1.75
N LYS A 121 30.24 28.58 -1.83
CA LYS A 121 30.11 29.61 -0.81
C LYS A 121 29.49 29.08 0.47
N TYR A 122 28.56 28.13 0.39
CA TYR A 122 28.06 27.44 1.59
C TYR A 122 29.17 26.63 2.28
N PHE A 123 29.98 25.91 1.52
CA PHE A 123 31.10 25.15 2.08
C PHE A 123 32.15 26.05 2.74
N ASP A 124 32.49 27.19 2.11
CA ASP A 124 33.38 28.20 2.70
C ASP A 124 32.80 28.81 3.99
N GLN A 125 31.48 29.01 4.06
CA GLN A 125 30.80 29.49 5.26
C GLN A 125 30.85 28.43 6.37
N LEU A 126 30.60 27.16 6.06
CA LEU A 126 30.64 26.07 7.04
C LEU A 126 32.00 25.96 7.72
N LEU A 127 33.09 26.10 6.96
CA LEU A 127 34.46 26.06 7.50
C LEU A 127 34.73 27.17 8.54
N LYS A 128 33.99 28.28 8.47
CA LYS A 128 34.17 29.47 9.34
C LYS A 128 33.09 29.59 10.41
N ALA A 129 32.04 28.78 10.32
CA ALA A 129 30.83 28.96 11.12
C ALA A 129 31.02 28.51 12.59
N GLY A 130 30.43 29.27 13.51
CA GLY A 130 30.25 28.81 14.88
C GLY A 130 29.16 27.73 15.02
N PRO A 131 29.00 27.11 16.20
CA PRO A 131 28.07 25.98 16.40
C PRO A 131 26.61 26.28 16.04
N GLN A 132 26.14 27.51 16.26
CA GLN A 132 24.77 27.92 15.92
C GLN A 132 24.60 28.11 14.40
N GLU A 133 25.48 28.92 13.82
CA GLU A 133 25.42 29.34 12.42
C GLU A 133 25.58 28.15 11.47
N ARG A 134 26.39 27.17 11.87
CA ARG A 134 26.63 25.93 11.13
C ARG A 134 25.33 25.22 10.72
N PHE A 135 24.42 24.96 11.66
CA PHE A 135 23.17 24.23 11.36
C PHE A 135 22.19 25.05 10.53
N ASP A 136 22.18 26.39 10.68
CA ASP A 136 21.39 27.27 9.82
C ASP A 136 21.96 27.34 8.39
N ILE A 137 23.27 27.18 8.21
CA ILE A 137 23.89 27.01 6.88
C ILE A 137 23.47 25.67 6.26
N ILE A 138 23.56 24.58 7.04
CA ILE A 138 23.17 23.23 6.57
C ILE A 138 21.71 23.20 6.12
N ASP A 139 20.79 23.77 6.89
CA ASP A 139 19.35 23.82 6.57
C ASP A 139 19.05 24.63 5.29
N ARG A 140 19.73 25.78 5.12
CA ARG A 140 19.61 26.60 3.90
C ARG A 140 20.15 25.87 2.67
N MET A 141 21.33 25.25 2.79
CA MET A 141 21.93 24.44 1.73
C MET A 141 21.01 23.28 1.36
N PHE A 142 20.51 22.55 2.35
CA PHE A 142 19.56 21.44 2.15
C PHE A 142 18.32 21.91 1.37
N THR A 143 17.69 23.00 1.82
CA THR A 143 16.48 23.53 1.19
C THR A 143 16.75 23.98 -0.25
N GLN A 144 17.88 24.65 -0.50
CA GLN A 144 18.26 25.07 -1.85
C GLN A 144 18.46 23.84 -2.75
N VAL A 145 19.31 22.88 -2.37
CA VAL A 145 19.62 21.71 -3.21
C VAL A 145 18.38 20.84 -3.42
N ALA A 146 17.54 20.65 -2.41
CA ALA A 146 16.31 19.86 -2.51
C ALA A 146 15.28 20.52 -3.44
N THR A 147 15.32 21.85 -3.61
CA THR A 147 14.36 22.59 -4.42
C THR A 147 14.93 23.08 -5.75
N THR A 148 16.24 23.07 -5.97
CA THR A 148 16.85 23.35 -7.28
C THR A 148 16.44 22.29 -8.28
N GLN A 149 15.94 22.69 -9.44
CA GLN A 149 15.52 21.71 -10.44
C GLN A 149 16.72 21.06 -11.13
N HIS A 150 17.74 21.86 -11.47
CA HIS A 150 18.98 21.38 -12.11
C HIS A 150 20.18 22.06 -11.47
N LEU A 151 21.16 21.26 -11.01
CA LEU A 151 22.43 21.81 -10.55
C LEU A 151 23.20 22.46 -11.70
N SER A 152 23.88 23.57 -11.40
CA SER A 152 24.87 24.14 -12.32
C SER A 152 26.10 23.22 -12.38
N ARG A 153 26.91 23.34 -13.43
CA ARG A 153 28.17 22.57 -13.54
C ARG A 153 29.13 22.88 -12.40
N ASP A 154 29.16 24.13 -11.96
CA ASP A 154 30.02 24.58 -10.86
C ASP A 154 29.55 24.02 -9.52
N ASP A 155 28.23 24.01 -9.28
CA ASP A 155 27.65 23.41 -8.07
C ASP A 155 27.78 21.88 -8.07
N GLU A 156 27.64 21.22 -9.23
CA GLU A 156 27.90 19.78 -9.37
C GLU A 156 29.35 19.45 -8.99
N ALA A 157 30.32 20.20 -9.54
CA ALA A 157 31.74 20.01 -9.24
C ALA A 157 32.06 20.28 -7.76
N ALA A 158 31.51 21.37 -7.19
CA ALA A 158 31.69 21.72 -5.79
C ALA A 158 31.09 20.65 -4.87
N ALA A 159 29.85 20.20 -5.14
CA ALA A 159 29.19 19.15 -4.37
C ALA A 159 29.98 17.84 -4.43
N LYS A 160 30.50 17.46 -5.61
CA LYS A 160 31.33 16.26 -5.76
C LYS A 160 32.60 16.34 -4.94
N ALA A 161 33.31 17.47 -4.99
CA ALA A 161 34.53 17.67 -4.21
C ALA A 161 34.25 17.59 -2.70
N PHE A 162 33.19 18.26 -2.23
CA PHE A 162 32.79 18.26 -0.82
C PHE A 162 32.33 16.88 -0.33
N LEU A 163 31.55 16.15 -1.14
CA LEU A 163 31.10 14.81 -0.78
C LEU A 163 32.24 13.79 -0.73
N ASN A 164 33.32 13.99 -1.46
CA ASN A 164 34.46 13.07 -1.49
C ASN A 164 35.57 13.46 -0.49
N ASP A 165 35.43 14.57 0.23
CA ASP A 165 36.36 14.99 1.27
C ASP A 165 35.99 14.32 2.61
N PRO A 166 36.83 13.39 3.13
CA PRO A 166 36.55 12.73 4.40
C PRO A 166 36.66 13.66 5.62
N SER A 167 37.30 14.82 5.47
CA SER A 167 37.41 15.85 6.52
C SER A 167 36.25 16.83 6.52
N ALA A 168 35.42 16.80 5.46
CA ALA A 168 34.26 17.66 5.38
C ALA A 168 33.21 17.30 6.43
N ASP A 169 32.43 18.32 6.78
CA ASP A 169 31.44 18.30 7.83
C ASP A 169 30.40 17.17 7.67
N PHE A 170 30.34 16.24 8.62
CA PHE A 170 29.53 15.02 8.49
C PHE A 170 28.04 15.30 8.31
N GLU A 171 27.43 16.14 9.16
CA GLU A 171 26.02 16.49 9.05
C GLU A 171 25.72 17.23 7.75
N ALA A 172 26.61 18.13 7.31
CA ALA A 172 26.43 18.79 6.02
C ALA A 172 26.48 17.79 4.85
N ARG A 173 27.39 16.80 4.87
CA ARG A 173 27.46 15.74 3.85
C ARG A 173 26.20 14.87 3.86
N ALA A 174 25.75 14.43 5.04
CA ALA A 174 24.53 13.65 5.20
C ALA A 174 23.27 14.39 4.71
N MET A 175 23.20 15.70 5.00
CA MET A 175 22.12 16.56 4.57
C MET A 175 22.20 16.87 3.08
N LEU A 176 23.39 17.04 2.50
CA LEU A 176 23.56 17.19 1.06
C LEU A 176 23.07 15.94 0.32
N ILE A 177 23.44 14.73 0.75
CA ILE A 177 22.94 13.47 0.19
C ILE A 177 21.42 13.41 0.26
N SER A 178 20.84 13.73 1.42
CA SER A 178 19.38 13.75 1.60
C SER A 178 18.69 14.77 0.69
N ALA A 179 19.27 15.95 0.51
CA ALA A 179 18.76 16.98 -0.40
C ALA A 179 18.84 16.57 -1.87
N LEU A 180 19.92 15.88 -2.29
CA LEU A 180 20.04 15.33 -3.64
C LEU A 180 18.93 14.29 -3.91
N SER A 181 18.65 13.43 -2.92
CA SER A 181 17.58 12.42 -2.97
C SER A 181 16.19 13.05 -3.05
N LEU A 182 15.86 13.98 -2.14
CA LEU A 182 14.56 14.67 -2.17
C LEU A 182 14.38 15.52 -3.43
N GLY A 183 15.46 16.15 -3.90
CA GLY A 183 15.45 16.88 -5.16
C GLY A 183 15.04 16.00 -6.33
N ASN A 184 15.63 14.81 -6.43
CA ASN A 184 15.25 13.81 -7.44
C ASN A 184 13.82 13.28 -7.27
N LEU A 185 13.27 13.25 -6.05
CA LEU A 185 11.87 12.89 -5.85
C LEU A 185 10.90 13.92 -6.44
N TYR A 186 11.20 15.21 -6.31
CA TYR A 186 10.40 16.29 -6.90
C TYR A 186 10.49 16.28 -8.43
N TYR A 187 11.72 16.41 -8.96
CA TYR A 187 12.01 16.48 -10.38
C TYR A 187 13.32 15.75 -10.68
N TYR A 188 13.36 15.04 -11.80
CA TYR A 188 14.57 14.30 -12.17
C TYR A 188 15.71 15.26 -12.48
N ASP A 189 16.85 15.06 -11.81
CA ASP A 189 18.11 15.72 -12.13
C ASP A 189 19.23 14.69 -12.20
N ARG A 190 19.68 14.42 -13.42
CA ARG A 190 20.78 13.50 -13.71
C ARG A 190 22.03 13.82 -12.89
N ALA A 191 22.38 15.09 -12.72
CA ALA A 191 23.57 15.49 -11.97
C ALA A 191 23.48 15.04 -10.51
N LYS A 192 22.31 15.22 -9.88
CA LYS A 192 22.08 14.78 -8.49
C LYS A 192 22.16 13.26 -8.34
N LEU A 193 21.59 12.51 -9.28
CA LEU A 193 21.68 11.05 -9.25
C LEU A 193 23.12 10.56 -9.48
N MET A 194 23.84 11.19 -10.41
CA MET A 194 25.25 10.87 -10.66
C MET A 194 26.14 11.22 -9.46
N LEU A 195 25.84 12.30 -8.73
CA LEU A 195 26.51 12.61 -7.47
C LEU A 195 26.31 11.49 -6.46
N LEU A 196 25.07 11.03 -6.24
CA LEU A 196 24.78 9.87 -5.38
C LEU A 196 25.55 8.62 -5.83
N LEU A 197 25.65 8.37 -7.14
CA LEU A 197 26.39 7.21 -7.69
C LEU A 197 27.92 7.37 -7.66
N SER A 198 28.44 8.55 -7.30
CA SER A 198 29.88 8.86 -7.35
C SER A 198 30.58 8.91 -6.00
N LEU A 199 29.83 8.74 -4.90
CA LEU A 199 30.42 8.64 -3.55
C LEU A 199 31.33 7.41 -3.47
N PRO A 200 32.46 7.49 -2.74
CA PRO A 200 33.36 6.35 -2.59
C PRO A 200 32.74 5.26 -1.69
N ASP A 201 33.24 4.04 -1.82
CA ASP A 201 32.67 2.88 -1.10
C ASP A 201 33.15 2.77 0.35
N TYR A 202 34.17 3.54 0.74
CA TYR A 202 34.69 3.61 2.12
C TYR A 202 33.98 4.65 3.00
N GLU A 203 32.85 5.22 2.56
CA GLU A 203 32.09 6.17 3.36
C GLU A 203 31.52 5.55 4.64
N PRO A 204 31.26 6.34 5.69
CA PRO A 204 30.48 5.89 6.84
C PRO A 204 29.15 5.27 6.40
N VAL A 205 28.76 4.16 7.04
CA VAL A 205 27.57 3.38 6.70
C VAL A 205 26.28 4.23 6.74
N GLU A 206 26.26 5.26 7.56
CA GLU A 206 25.19 6.25 7.68
C GLU A 206 25.00 7.04 6.37
N LEU A 207 26.10 7.39 5.68
CA LEU A 207 26.04 8.06 4.38
C LEU A 207 25.70 7.08 3.26
N GLN A 208 26.21 5.84 3.34
CA GLN A 208 25.87 4.78 2.38
C GLN A 208 24.37 4.44 2.41
N ALA A 209 23.78 4.31 3.60
CA ALA A 209 22.35 4.07 3.78
C ALA A 209 21.51 5.16 3.11
N ARG A 210 21.89 6.43 3.30
CA ARG A 210 21.24 7.60 2.68
C ARG A 210 21.40 7.59 1.15
N ARG A 211 22.60 7.28 0.66
CA ARG A 211 22.95 7.16 -0.76
C ARG A 211 22.08 6.10 -1.46
N LEU A 212 22.07 4.88 -0.95
CA LEU A 212 21.34 3.74 -1.53
C LEU A 212 19.83 4.00 -1.52
N THR A 213 19.32 4.53 -0.41
CA THR A 213 17.90 4.94 -0.30
C THR A 213 17.54 6.00 -1.35
N GLY A 214 18.41 7.00 -1.55
CA GLY A 214 18.24 8.02 -2.59
C GLY A 214 18.21 7.48 -4.01
N ILE A 215 19.14 6.57 -4.33
CA ILE A 215 19.19 5.89 -5.64
C ILE A 215 17.92 5.08 -5.87
N TYR A 216 17.48 4.30 -4.87
CA TYR A 216 16.27 3.49 -4.95
C TYR A 216 15.02 4.35 -5.22
N LEU A 217 14.87 5.46 -4.49
CA LEU A 217 13.78 6.41 -4.68
C LEU A 217 13.80 7.07 -6.06
N ALA A 218 14.98 7.41 -6.60
CA ALA A 218 15.11 7.95 -7.95
C ALA A 218 14.67 6.92 -9.01
N LEU A 219 15.09 5.66 -8.86
CA LEU A 219 14.71 4.55 -9.75
C LEU A 219 13.20 4.30 -9.74
N TRP A 220 12.58 4.30 -8.56
CA TRP A 220 11.13 4.19 -8.40
C TRP A 220 10.39 5.37 -9.04
N ARG A 221 10.90 6.59 -8.83
CA ARG A 221 10.20 7.80 -9.26
C ARG A 221 10.27 8.03 -10.77
N HIS A 222 11.41 7.68 -11.38
CA HIS A 222 11.72 7.99 -12.79
C HIS A 222 12.20 6.76 -13.59
N PRO A 223 11.51 5.61 -13.53
CA PRO A 223 12.01 4.35 -14.08
C PRO A 223 12.23 4.43 -15.60
N SER A 224 11.32 5.09 -16.34
CA SER A 224 11.46 5.23 -17.79
C SER A 224 12.63 6.14 -18.19
N ARG A 225 12.89 7.22 -17.43
CA ARG A 225 13.99 8.16 -17.76
C ARG A 225 15.33 7.51 -17.49
N ILE A 226 15.49 6.96 -16.29
CA ILE A 226 16.73 6.32 -15.87
C ILE A 226 17.02 5.09 -16.74
N GLY A 227 16.02 4.28 -17.07
CA GLY A 227 16.19 3.11 -17.93
C GLY A 227 16.68 3.40 -19.36
N MET A 228 16.63 4.66 -19.82
CA MET A 228 17.19 5.08 -21.12
C MET A 228 18.62 5.64 -21.02
N ASP A 229 19.11 5.95 -19.82
CA ASP A 229 20.44 6.53 -19.61
C ASP A 229 21.50 5.44 -19.41
N VAL A 230 22.28 5.19 -20.46
CA VAL A 230 23.34 4.18 -20.48
C VAL A 230 24.40 4.45 -19.42
N ALA A 231 24.82 5.71 -19.22
CA ALA A 231 25.90 6.04 -18.29
C ALA A 231 25.46 5.91 -16.83
N VAL A 232 24.20 6.24 -16.53
CA VAL A 232 23.61 5.95 -15.21
C VAL A 232 23.50 4.45 -15.00
N GLY A 233 23.05 3.70 -16.03
CA GLY A 233 22.96 2.24 -16.00
C GLY A 233 24.31 1.57 -15.72
N GLU A 234 25.39 1.99 -16.39
CA GLU A 234 26.75 1.49 -16.14
C GLU A 234 27.19 1.72 -14.70
N ARG A 235 26.88 2.89 -14.13
CA ARG A 235 27.23 3.21 -12.74
C ARG A 235 26.43 2.40 -11.72
N ILE A 236 25.14 2.21 -11.96
CA ILE A 236 24.31 1.33 -11.12
C ILE A 236 24.81 -0.12 -11.24
N GLY A 237 25.11 -0.59 -12.45
CA GLY A 237 25.65 -1.93 -12.66
C GLY A 237 26.98 -2.16 -11.93
N LEU A 238 27.91 -1.20 -11.97
CA LEU A 238 29.15 -1.26 -11.20
C LEU A 238 28.90 -1.30 -9.70
N LEU A 239 27.98 -0.47 -9.21
CA LEU A 239 27.64 -0.43 -7.79
C LEU A 239 26.97 -1.74 -7.32
N MET A 240 26.11 -2.33 -8.14
CA MET A 240 25.41 -3.59 -7.85
C MET A 240 26.25 -4.84 -8.12
N ALA A 241 27.41 -4.71 -8.76
CA ALA A 241 28.39 -5.79 -8.89
C ALA A 241 29.12 -6.07 -7.56
N ASP A 242 29.15 -5.10 -6.63
CA ASP A 242 29.58 -5.32 -5.26
C ASP A 242 28.47 -6.04 -4.46
N GLU A 243 28.79 -7.23 -3.97
CA GLU A 243 27.86 -8.10 -3.24
C GLU A 243 27.35 -7.47 -1.93
N ALA A 244 28.19 -6.70 -1.22
CA ALA A 244 27.79 -6.00 -0.01
C ALA A 244 26.80 -4.87 -0.33
N MET A 245 27.04 -4.12 -1.42
CA MET A 245 26.12 -3.07 -1.87
C MET A 245 24.81 -3.62 -2.40
N LEU A 246 24.85 -4.75 -3.11
CA LEU A 246 23.64 -5.42 -3.58
C LEU A 246 22.78 -5.94 -2.41
N ARG A 247 23.41 -6.56 -1.40
CA ARG A 247 22.71 -6.93 -0.14
C ARG A 247 22.12 -5.72 0.58
N ALA A 248 22.87 -4.62 0.66
CA ALA A 248 22.37 -3.38 1.25
C ALA A 248 21.18 -2.80 0.44
N MET A 249 21.22 -2.87 -0.89
CA MET A 249 20.09 -2.44 -1.74
C MET A 249 18.84 -3.34 -1.56
N ARG A 250 19.01 -4.65 -1.38
CA ARG A 250 17.92 -5.56 -0.96
C ARG A 250 17.31 -5.13 0.37
N LYS A 251 18.15 -4.76 1.33
CA LYS A 251 17.67 -4.22 2.61
C LYS A 251 16.91 -2.90 2.44
N VAL A 252 17.33 -2.02 1.53
CA VAL A 252 16.56 -0.79 1.19
C VAL A 252 15.15 -1.17 0.72
N ALA A 253 15.04 -2.10 -0.24
CA ALA A 253 13.74 -2.56 -0.74
C ALA A 253 12.86 -3.15 0.39
N ALA A 254 13.44 -4.02 1.23
CA ALA A 254 12.74 -4.60 2.38
C ALA A 254 12.30 -3.55 3.40
N ALA A 255 13.14 -2.54 3.69
CA ALA A 255 12.80 -1.46 4.62
C ALA A 255 11.63 -0.59 4.12
N PHE A 256 11.55 -0.34 2.81
CA PHE A 256 10.38 0.34 2.22
C PHE A 256 9.11 -0.49 2.33
N LEU A 257 9.18 -1.79 2.04
CA LEU A 257 8.04 -2.71 2.18
C LEU A 257 7.54 -2.73 3.64
N ALA A 258 8.42 -2.96 4.61
CA ALA A 258 8.08 -2.97 6.03
C ALA A 258 7.52 -1.63 6.53
N SER A 259 8.03 -0.50 6.02
CA SER A 259 7.56 0.83 6.43
C SER A 259 6.14 1.16 5.95
N ARG A 260 5.56 0.38 5.01
CA ARG A 260 4.15 0.52 4.64
C ARG A 260 3.23 0.08 5.77
N ASP A 261 3.65 -0.94 6.51
CA ASP A 261 2.89 -1.47 7.63
C ASP A 261 2.81 -0.47 8.78
N THR A 262 3.77 0.43 8.92
CA THR A 262 3.75 1.49 9.93
C THR A 262 2.44 2.26 9.97
N GLN A 263 1.87 2.61 8.80
CA GLN A 263 0.58 3.32 8.76
C GLN A 263 -0.59 2.41 9.18
N ARG A 264 -0.55 1.13 8.79
CA ARG A 264 -1.56 0.13 9.18
C ARG A 264 -1.51 -0.18 10.67
N ILE A 265 -0.32 -0.40 11.22
CA ILE A 265 -0.05 -0.53 12.65
C ILE A 265 -0.63 0.67 13.37
N ASN A 266 -0.29 1.89 12.93
CA ASN A 266 -0.79 3.11 13.55
C ASN A 266 -2.33 3.19 13.55
N ASN A 267 -2.98 2.88 12.43
CA ASN A 267 -4.44 2.86 12.34
C ASN A 267 -5.05 1.78 13.24
N LYS A 268 -4.49 0.57 13.24
CA LYS A 268 -4.98 -0.55 14.07
C LYS A 268 -4.82 -0.25 15.56
N MET A 269 -3.69 0.33 15.94
CA MET A 269 -3.45 0.81 17.30
C MET A 269 -4.48 1.84 17.74
N GLN A 270 -4.75 2.85 16.91
CA GLN A 270 -5.69 3.94 17.24
C GLN A 270 -7.17 3.53 17.21
N GLN A 271 -7.56 2.64 16.28
CA GLN A 271 -8.97 2.33 16.01
C GLN A 271 -9.46 1.08 16.75
N GLU A 272 -8.58 0.14 17.07
CA GLU A 272 -8.95 -1.14 17.68
C GLU A 272 -8.30 -1.32 19.05
N ILE A 273 -6.97 -1.28 19.13
CA ILE A 273 -6.24 -1.71 20.32
C ILE A 273 -6.38 -0.69 21.47
N ILE A 274 -6.07 0.59 21.24
CA ILE A 274 -6.14 1.64 22.28
C ILE A 274 -7.56 1.79 22.85
N PRO A 275 -8.64 1.84 22.04
CA PRO A 275 -10.00 1.90 22.56
C PRO A 275 -10.39 0.70 23.43
N GLU A 276 -10.01 -0.51 23.05
CA GLU A 276 -10.27 -1.72 23.85
C GLU A 276 -9.47 -1.72 25.15
N LEU A 277 -8.19 -1.32 25.11
CA LEU A 277 -7.38 -1.16 26.32
C LEU A 277 -7.96 -0.11 27.27
N GLN A 278 -8.47 1.01 26.76
CA GLN A 278 -9.13 2.03 27.58
C GLN A 278 -10.40 1.51 28.26
N LYS A 279 -11.13 0.59 27.63
CA LYS A 279 -12.28 -0.08 28.27
C LYS A 279 -11.80 -0.96 29.43
N LEU A 280 -10.73 -1.74 29.24
CA LEU A 280 -10.14 -2.57 30.29
C LEU A 280 -9.49 -1.74 31.42
N GLN A 281 -8.93 -0.57 31.10
CA GLN A 281 -8.34 0.35 32.07
C GLN A 281 -9.40 1.00 32.99
N LYS A 282 -10.66 1.09 32.58
CA LYS A 282 -11.73 1.50 33.52
C LYS A 282 -11.89 0.52 34.67
N ASP A 283 -11.52 -0.74 34.46
CA ASP A 283 -11.53 -1.80 35.48
C ASP A 283 -10.18 -1.92 36.21
N LEU A 284 -9.10 -1.34 35.67
CA LEU A 284 -7.73 -1.42 36.19
C LEU A 284 -7.11 -0.02 36.35
N THR A 285 -6.96 0.40 37.60
CA THR A 285 -6.40 1.72 37.99
C THR A 285 -5.05 2.03 37.31
N GLY A 286 -5.06 2.88 36.28
CA GLY A 286 -3.95 3.79 35.95
C GLY A 286 -2.71 3.24 35.22
N ARG A 287 -2.73 2.02 34.66
CA ARG A 287 -1.52 1.34 34.15
C ARG A 287 -1.03 1.65 32.71
N PHE A 288 -1.68 2.54 31.95
CA PHE A 288 -1.36 2.75 30.51
C PHE A 288 -1.13 4.23 30.14
N SER A 289 -0.24 4.92 30.84
CA SER A 289 0.03 6.35 30.61
C SER A 289 1.35 6.64 29.90
N SER A 290 2.23 5.65 29.74
CA SER A 290 3.58 5.83 29.24
C SER A 290 3.88 5.05 27.95
N VAL A 291 4.94 5.47 27.24
CA VAL A 291 5.48 4.74 26.08
C VAL A 291 5.99 3.35 26.49
N ALA A 292 6.44 3.20 27.74
CA ALA A 292 6.88 1.92 28.28
C ALA A 292 5.70 0.94 28.43
N ASP A 293 4.55 1.42 28.89
CA ASP A 293 3.34 0.61 29.06
C ASP A 293 2.82 0.09 27.71
N MET A 294 3.08 0.82 26.61
CA MET A 294 2.75 0.37 25.25
C MET A 294 3.73 -0.68 24.70
N ALA A 295 4.99 -0.67 25.13
CA ALA A 295 5.97 -1.67 24.72
C ALA A 295 5.72 -3.03 25.40
N GLU A 296 5.33 -3.03 26.69
CA GLU A 296 5.01 -4.25 27.45
C GLU A 296 3.80 -5.03 26.89
N LEU A 297 2.88 -4.38 26.19
CA LEU A 297 1.72 -5.02 25.55
C LEU A 297 2.11 -6.01 24.44
N PHE A 298 3.30 -5.88 23.88
CA PHE A 298 3.80 -6.75 22.82
C PHE A 298 4.64 -7.92 23.36
N ASP A 299 4.87 -7.99 24.67
CA ASP A 299 5.59 -9.05 25.40
C ASP A 299 4.63 -9.93 26.24
N ALA A 300 3.38 -10.04 25.78
CA ALA A 300 2.27 -10.62 26.54
C ALA A 300 2.37 -12.15 26.76
N GLU A 301 3.36 -12.83 26.19
CA GLU A 301 3.56 -14.29 26.37
C GLU A 301 3.99 -14.66 27.80
N GLY A 302 4.48 -13.70 28.60
CA GLY A 302 5.00 -13.94 29.95
C GLY A 302 4.02 -13.77 31.12
N ASN A 303 2.79 -13.30 30.91
CA ASN A 303 1.91 -12.91 32.01
C ASN A 303 0.50 -13.57 31.96
N PRO A 304 0.23 -14.58 32.82
CA PRO A 304 -1.00 -15.39 32.82
C PRO A 304 -2.31 -14.61 33.00
N GLU A 305 -2.27 -13.44 33.66
CA GLU A 305 -3.46 -12.60 33.82
C GLU A 305 -3.91 -11.99 32.47
N TRP A 306 -2.97 -11.67 31.58
CA TRP A 306 -3.26 -11.13 30.25
C TRP A 306 -3.84 -12.17 29.32
N GLU A 307 -3.32 -13.40 29.37
CA GLU A 307 -3.80 -14.50 28.54
C GLU A 307 -5.32 -14.70 28.71
N SER A 308 -5.81 -14.59 29.95
CA SER A 308 -7.24 -14.69 30.28
C SER A 308 -8.11 -13.48 29.85
N MET A 309 -7.53 -12.28 29.79
CA MET A 309 -8.23 -11.05 29.39
C MET A 309 -8.24 -10.87 27.87
N ILE A 310 -7.13 -11.23 27.23
CA ILE A 310 -6.91 -11.19 25.78
C ILE A 310 -7.76 -12.26 25.08
N SER A 311 -7.94 -13.44 25.68
CA SER A 311 -8.75 -14.51 25.10
C SER A 311 -10.25 -14.19 24.99
N ASN A 312 -10.75 -13.23 25.76
CA ASN A 312 -12.18 -12.88 25.84
C ASN A 312 -12.57 -11.67 24.95
N SER A 313 -11.65 -11.13 24.16
CA SER A 313 -11.88 -9.97 23.29
C SER A 313 -11.16 -10.11 21.94
N ASN A 314 -11.58 -9.34 20.93
CA ASN A 314 -10.87 -9.27 19.65
C ASN A 314 -9.46 -8.65 19.77
N LEU A 315 -9.09 -8.17 20.97
CA LEU A 315 -7.79 -7.57 21.27
C LEU A 315 -6.63 -8.54 21.00
N GLY A 316 -6.79 -9.84 21.27
CA GLY A 316 -5.73 -10.83 21.05
C GLY A 316 -5.36 -11.01 19.59
N GLU A 317 -6.34 -11.08 18.71
CA GLU A 317 -6.10 -11.13 17.27
C GLU A 317 -5.44 -9.83 16.79
N SER A 318 -5.87 -8.68 17.31
CA SER A 318 -5.30 -7.39 16.91
C SER A 318 -3.85 -7.20 17.38
N LEU A 319 -3.53 -7.58 18.62
CA LEU A 319 -2.17 -7.55 19.16
C LEU A 319 -1.26 -8.54 18.44
N LYS A 320 -1.74 -9.76 18.17
CA LYS A 320 -0.99 -10.76 17.41
C LYS A 320 -0.66 -10.25 16.01
N GLU A 321 -1.64 -9.67 15.30
CA GLU A 321 -1.38 -9.12 13.98
C GLU A 321 -0.32 -8.00 14.04
N VAL A 322 -0.43 -7.05 14.98
CA VAL A 322 0.58 -5.98 15.12
C VAL A 322 1.96 -6.54 15.47
N SER A 323 2.04 -7.55 16.34
CA SER A 323 3.29 -8.24 16.68
C SER A 323 3.93 -8.88 15.45
N GLU A 324 3.15 -9.62 14.65
CA GLU A 324 3.62 -10.19 13.38
C GLU A 324 4.10 -9.08 12.42
N MET A 325 3.44 -7.90 12.41
CA MET A 325 3.92 -6.77 11.61
C MET A 325 5.23 -6.18 12.12
N GLN A 326 5.41 -6.12 13.43
CA GLN A 326 6.60 -5.62 14.09
C GLN A 326 7.79 -6.55 13.85
N GLU A 327 7.61 -7.87 13.98
CA GLU A 327 8.61 -8.90 13.67
C GLU A 327 9.11 -8.78 12.23
N GLN A 328 8.21 -8.44 11.30
CA GLN A 328 8.53 -8.20 9.89
C GLN A 328 9.11 -6.80 9.60
N GLY A 329 9.40 -6.01 10.64
CA GLY A 329 10.11 -4.73 10.56
C GLY A 329 9.21 -3.48 10.59
N GLY A 330 7.89 -3.65 10.70
CA GLY A 330 6.93 -2.56 10.85
C GLY A 330 7.24 -1.70 12.07
N ASP A 331 7.04 -0.38 11.93
CA ASP A 331 7.42 0.58 12.98
C ASP A 331 6.26 0.93 13.91
N VAL A 332 6.22 0.31 15.08
CA VAL A 332 5.23 0.60 16.13
C VAL A 332 5.53 1.94 16.84
N MET A 333 6.80 2.37 16.84
CA MET A 333 7.25 3.55 17.59
C MET A 333 6.79 4.86 16.97
N MET A 334 6.46 4.88 15.68
CA MET A 334 5.98 6.09 15.00
C MET A 334 4.78 6.71 15.73
N LEU A 335 3.85 5.88 16.24
CA LEU A 335 2.70 6.36 16.98
C LEU A 335 3.11 7.06 18.28
N ALA A 336 3.98 6.43 19.07
CA ALA A 336 4.46 6.97 20.34
C ALA A 336 5.12 8.35 20.17
N PHE A 337 5.85 8.56 19.07
CA PHE A 337 6.56 9.81 18.80
C PHE A 337 5.76 10.87 18.04
N SER A 338 4.63 10.51 17.44
CA SER A 338 3.80 11.41 16.63
C SER A 338 3.43 12.71 17.36
N ASN A 339 3.00 12.61 18.63
CA ASN A 339 2.64 13.74 19.48
C ASN A 339 3.84 14.64 19.83
N LEU A 340 5.05 14.09 19.76
CA LEU A 340 6.31 14.79 20.02
C LEU A 340 6.90 15.44 18.75
N LYS A 341 6.17 15.49 17.63
CA LYS A 341 6.58 16.20 16.41
C LYS A 341 6.09 17.66 16.33
N ASN A 342 5.49 18.16 17.42
CA ASN A 342 4.97 19.53 17.51
C ASN A 342 6.02 20.58 17.96
N PHE A 343 7.27 20.18 18.23
CA PHE A 343 8.31 21.15 18.57
C PHE A 343 8.68 22.03 17.36
N PRO A 344 9.01 23.33 17.56
CA PRO A 344 9.42 24.23 16.47
C PRO A 344 10.58 23.70 15.62
N PHE A 345 11.44 22.85 16.20
CA PHE A 345 12.49 22.12 15.51
C PHE A 345 11.97 21.38 14.27
N PHE A 346 10.79 20.76 14.34
CA PHE A 346 10.22 19.96 13.25
C PHE A 346 9.44 20.77 12.21
N HIS A 347 9.36 22.10 12.34
CA HIS A 347 8.80 22.96 11.29
C HIS A 347 9.74 23.08 10.08
N ARG A 348 11.02 22.72 10.24
CA ARG A 348 12.01 22.65 9.16
C ARG A 348 12.06 21.22 8.62
N PRO A 349 11.85 20.99 7.30
CA PRO A 349 11.84 19.63 6.74
C PRO A 349 13.21 18.96 6.83
N GLY A 350 14.31 19.72 6.73
CA GLY A 350 15.66 19.17 6.84
C GLY A 350 15.93 18.51 8.20
N ASN A 351 15.34 19.03 9.27
CA ASN A 351 15.52 18.51 10.63
C ASN A 351 14.94 17.10 10.84
N TRP A 352 14.10 16.60 9.93
CA TRP A 352 13.60 15.22 9.99
C TRP A 352 14.61 14.20 9.47
N LEU A 353 15.61 14.64 8.70
CA LEU A 353 16.65 13.80 8.11
C LEU A 353 18.05 14.11 8.66
N LEU A 354 18.15 15.12 9.52
CA LEU A 354 19.38 15.54 10.18
C LEU A 354 19.88 14.43 11.11
N PRO A 355 21.13 13.95 10.96
CA PRO A 355 21.72 13.00 11.90
C PRO A 355 21.66 13.54 13.33
N PHE A 356 21.33 12.68 14.29
CA PHE A 356 21.24 13.11 15.68
C PHE A 356 22.59 13.57 16.22
N ASN A 357 22.66 14.86 16.57
CA ASN A 357 23.84 15.48 17.12
C ASN A 357 23.51 16.15 18.47
N ILE A 358 24.15 15.66 19.54
CA ILE A 358 23.97 16.14 20.92
C ILE A 358 24.39 17.60 21.10
N SER A 359 25.29 18.11 20.26
CA SER A 359 25.75 19.50 20.25
C SER A 359 24.85 20.42 19.42
N HIS A 360 23.73 19.92 18.88
CA HIS A 360 22.78 20.76 18.15
C HIS A 360 22.22 21.87 19.07
N PRO A 361 22.14 23.13 18.62
CA PRO A 361 21.69 24.25 19.43
C PRO A 361 20.34 24.07 20.13
N ALA A 362 19.39 23.40 19.47
CA ALA A 362 18.08 23.11 20.03
C ALA A 362 18.11 22.17 21.24
N LEU A 363 19.23 21.47 21.48
CA LEU A 363 19.43 20.56 22.62
C LEU A 363 20.32 21.17 23.72
N ARG A 364 20.75 22.43 23.60
CA ARG A 364 21.70 23.04 24.56
C ARG A 364 21.16 22.98 26.00
N LYS A 365 19.89 23.33 26.20
CA LYS A 365 19.26 23.28 27.52
C LYS A 365 19.12 21.84 28.00
N SER A 366 18.74 20.90 27.13
CA SER A 366 18.69 19.48 27.46
C SER A 366 20.06 18.91 27.84
N MET A 367 21.14 19.39 27.21
CA MET A 367 22.51 19.02 27.53
C MET A 367 22.92 19.49 28.92
N GLU A 368 22.53 20.71 29.30
CA GLU A 368 22.75 21.25 30.64
C GLU A 368 21.93 20.52 31.70
N LEU A 369 20.71 20.09 31.36
CA LEU A 369 19.83 19.36 32.26
C LEU A 369 20.26 17.92 32.48
N ASN A 370 20.60 17.20 31.41
CA ASN A 370 20.92 15.79 31.46
C ASN A 370 21.75 15.31 30.25
N SER A 371 23.07 15.48 30.35
CA SER A 371 24.02 15.05 29.31
C SER A 371 24.12 13.51 29.17
N GLU A 372 23.86 12.77 30.25
CA GLU A 372 23.86 11.30 30.22
C GLU A 372 22.74 10.78 29.32
N MET A 373 21.52 11.33 29.42
CA MET A 373 20.42 10.93 28.55
C MET A 373 20.72 11.21 27.08
N LEU A 374 21.28 12.38 26.74
CA LEU A 374 21.64 12.67 25.35
C LEU A 374 22.73 11.73 24.81
N THR A 375 23.64 11.29 25.68
CA THR A 375 24.65 10.28 25.36
C THR A 375 23.99 8.92 25.10
N LEU A 376 23.06 8.50 25.96
CA LEU A 376 22.28 7.27 25.79
C LEU A 376 21.48 7.28 24.46
N LEU A 377 20.85 8.41 24.11
CA LEU A 377 20.12 8.58 22.85
C LEU A 377 21.03 8.55 21.62
N ARG A 378 22.24 9.10 21.72
CA ARG A 378 23.23 9.01 20.64
C ARG A 378 23.57 7.55 20.38
N ASP A 379 23.80 6.79 21.45
CA ASP A 379 24.30 5.41 21.41
C ASP A 379 23.17 4.38 21.17
N SER A 380 21.91 4.80 21.02
CA SER A 380 20.74 3.95 20.70
C SER A 380 20.43 3.84 19.20
N ALA A 381 21.47 3.80 18.37
CA ALA A 381 21.37 3.71 16.90
C ALA A 381 20.76 2.40 16.37
N ASP A 382 20.42 1.45 17.24
CA ASP A 382 19.75 0.19 16.96
C ASP A 382 18.24 0.21 17.21
N PHE A 383 17.75 1.28 17.85
CA PHE A 383 16.37 1.36 18.35
C PHE A 383 15.59 2.56 17.77
N LEU A 384 16.14 3.78 17.88
CA LEU A 384 15.44 5.01 17.46
C LEU A 384 16.03 5.62 16.19
N CYS A 385 15.15 6.11 15.32
CA CYS A 385 15.57 6.96 14.22
C CYS A 385 15.91 8.38 14.71
N ASP A 386 16.74 9.10 13.96
CA ASP A 386 17.23 10.45 14.30
C ASP A 386 16.13 11.44 14.75
N PRO A 387 14.99 11.61 14.02
CA PRO A 387 13.96 12.55 14.46
C PRO A 387 13.31 12.15 15.79
N ASP A 388 13.29 10.87 16.17
CA ASP A 388 12.75 10.43 17.46
C ASP A 388 13.73 10.71 18.60
N LYS A 389 15.04 10.54 18.35
CA LYS A 389 16.09 10.97 19.28
C LYS A 389 15.99 12.47 19.57
N TYR A 390 15.77 13.30 18.55
CA TYR A 390 15.51 14.73 18.74
C TYR A 390 14.23 15.00 19.54
N SER A 391 13.13 14.25 19.30
CA SER A 391 11.90 14.38 20.08
C SER A 391 12.13 14.12 21.57
N LEU A 392 12.83 13.05 21.95
CA LEU A 392 13.17 12.76 23.35
C LEU A 392 14.11 13.80 23.94
N GLY A 393 15.14 14.18 23.19
CA GLY A 393 16.07 15.22 23.59
C GLY A 393 15.39 16.55 23.88
N LEU A 394 14.40 16.96 23.08
CA LEU A 394 13.62 18.20 23.30
C LEU A 394 12.59 18.05 24.42
N ALA A 395 12.02 16.85 24.60
CA ALA A 395 11.06 16.57 25.66
C ALA A 395 11.68 16.65 27.06
N LEU A 396 12.99 16.37 27.19
CA LEU A 396 13.74 16.52 28.45
C LEU A 396 13.55 17.87 29.12
N GLU A 397 13.46 18.96 28.35
CA GLU A 397 13.26 20.29 28.90
C GLU A 397 11.93 20.47 29.65
N ARG A 398 10.98 19.56 29.41
CA ARG A 398 9.64 19.56 30.00
C ARG A 398 9.50 18.55 31.14
N VAL A 399 10.51 17.73 31.40
CA VAL A 399 10.47 16.72 32.49
C VAL A 399 10.70 17.42 33.84
N PRO A 400 9.85 17.17 34.85
CA PRO A 400 10.05 17.73 36.19
C PRO A 400 11.40 17.31 36.83
N ALA A 401 11.98 18.21 37.63
CA ALA A 401 13.23 17.94 38.33
C ALA A 401 13.09 16.69 39.23
N GLY A 402 14.03 15.74 39.10
CA GLY A 402 14.06 14.47 39.85
C GLY A 402 13.35 13.29 39.18
N GLN A 403 12.55 13.50 38.12
CA GLN A 403 11.95 12.40 37.34
C GLN A 403 12.81 11.95 36.15
N GLY A 404 13.82 12.75 35.78
CA GLY A 404 14.72 12.44 34.66
C GLY A 404 15.51 11.15 34.86
N ASP A 405 16.06 10.92 36.05
CA ASP A 405 16.89 9.73 36.34
C ASP A 405 16.06 8.43 36.29
N MET A 406 14.80 8.48 36.73
CA MET A 406 13.88 7.35 36.61
C MET A 406 13.59 7.03 35.14
N MET A 407 13.30 8.06 34.33
CA MET A 407 13.05 7.88 32.89
C MET A 407 14.29 7.32 32.16
N ILE A 408 15.49 7.76 32.54
CA ILE A 408 16.76 7.25 31.97
C ILE A 408 16.94 5.78 32.30
N ASN A 409 16.75 5.39 33.56
CA ASN A 409 16.90 4.00 33.97
C ASN A 409 15.90 3.09 33.28
N GLN A 410 14.64 3.53 33.11
CA GLN A 410 13.64 2.81 32.34
C GLN A 410 14.03 2.65 30.87
N LEU A 411 14.42 3.75 30.19
CA LEU A 411 14.85 3.70 28.79
C LEU A 411 16.10 2.81 28.61
N ARG A 412 17.04 2.88 29.55
CA ARG A 412 18.25 2.04 29.53
C ARG A 412 17.90 0.57 29.64
N GLN A 413 17.01 0.21 30.56
CA GLN A 413 16.53 -1.17 30.70
C GLN A 413 15.85 -1.66 29.43
N GLN A 414 15.00 -0.84 28.81
CA GLN A 414 14.35 -1.19 27.55
C GLN A 414 15.33 -1.39 26.40
N PHE A 415 16.35 -0.53 26.27
CA PHE A 415 17.37 -0.69 25.23
C PHE A 415 18.19 -1.95 25.45
N GLU A 416 18.48 -2.31 26.70
CA GLU A 416 19.21 -3.54 27.01
C GLU A 416 18.36 -4.78 26.72
N GLN A 417 17.09 -4.79 27.17
CA GLN A 417 16.15 -5.87 26.88
C GLN A 417 15.97 -6.06 25.37
N TYR A 418 15.76 -4.99 24.61
CA TYR A 418 15.64 -5.06 23.15
C TYR A 418 16.89 -5.68 22.49
N ARG A 419 18.08 -5.39 23.01
CA ARG A 419 19.34 -5.99 22.52
C ARG A 419 19.43 -7.47 22.88
N GLU A 420 19.01 -7.85 24.08
CA GLU A 420 18.96 -9.25 24.53
C GLU A 420 17.98 -10.07 23.70
N ASP A 421 16.76 -9.57 23.46
CA ASP A 421 15.74 -10.22 22.63
C ASP A 421 16.24 -10.38 21.19
N LYS A 422 16.85 -9.34 20.63
CA LYS A 422 17.45 -9.40 19.29
C LYS A 422 18.59 -10.42 19.23
N ALA A 423 19.41 -10.53 20.27
CA ALA A 423 20.52 -11.47 20.35
C ALA A 423 20.09 -12.93 20.55
N THR A 424 18.93 -13.16 21.17
CA THR A 424 18.37 -14.50 21.42
C THR A 424 17.45 -14.99 20.30
N SER A 425 16.98 -14.09 19.42
CA SER A 425 16.22 -14.46 18.21
C SER A 425 16.98 -15.49 17.34
N PHE A 426 16.25 -16.39 16.69
CA PHE A 426 16.78 -17.56 15.96
C PHE A 426 17.79 -17.26 14.81
N HIS A 427 18.08 -15.99 14.52
CA HIS A 427 19.05 -15.55 13.53
C HIS A 427 20.40 -15.21 14.19
N LYS A 428 21.29 -16.22 14.28
CA LYS A 428 22.64 -16.15 14.88
C LYS A 428 23.64 -15.19 14.20
N GLU A 429 23.25 -14.44 13.17
CA GLU A 429 24.13 -13.47 12.52
C GLU A 429 23.83 -12.07 13.04
N THR A 430 24.83 -11.41 13.62
CA THR A 430 24.75 -9.98 13.97
C THR A 430 24.44 -9.19 12.70
N GLU A 431 23.26 -8.57 12.64
CA GLU A 431 22.81 -7.77 11.50
C GLU A 431 23.87 -6.71 11.13
N PRO A 432 24.30 -6.61 9.85
CA PRO A 432 25.27 -5.61 9.42
C PRO A 432 24.85 -4.19 9.80
N LYS A 433 25.77 -3.37 10.32
CA LYS A 433 25.47 -2.00 10.77
C LYS A 433 24.74 -1.16 9.70
N ILE A 434 25.12 -1.29 8.43
CA ILE A 434 24.44 -0.61 7.32
C ILE A 434 22.95 -0.96 7.20
N ASN A 435 22.54 -2.19 7.52
CA ASN A 435 21.13 -2.60 7.44
C ASN A 435 20.28 -1.90 8.51
N VAL A 436 20.85 -1.69 9.69
CA VAL A 436 20.24 -0.92 10.77
C VAL A 436 20.07 0.54 10.32
N GLU A 437 21.14 1.16 9.80
CA GLU A 437 21.10 2.54 9.31
C GLU A 437 20.11 2.76 8.17
N ILE A 438 20.00 1.79 7.24
CA ILE A 438 18.99 1.81 6.17
C ILE A 438 17.58 1.84 6.77
N THR A 439 17.30 0.93 7.71
CA THR A 439 15.99 0.81 8.35
C THR A 439 15.62 2.12 9.06
N LEU A 440 16.55 2.68 9.83
CA LEU A 440 16.32 3.94 10.55
C LEU A 440 16.14 5.13 9.60
N TYR A 441 16.92 5.22 8.52
CA TYR A 441 16.79 6.32 7.57
C TYR A 441 15.46 6.25 6.79
N VAL A 442 15.03 5.07 6.37
CA VAL A 442 13.72 4.88 5.73
C VAL A 442 12.57 5.23 6.70
N ARG A 443 12.71 4.88 7.98
CA ARG A 443 11.78 5.31 9.05
C ARG A 443 11.74 6.83 9.24
N SER A 444 12.88 7.52 9.15
CA SER A 444 12.94 8.99 9.15
C SER A 444 12.22 9.61 7.95
N LEU A 445 12.39 9.03 6.76
CA LEU A 445 11.67 9.44 5.55
C LEU A 445 10.15 9.19 5.65
N SER A 446 9.74 8.05 6.21
CA SER A 446 8.33 7.73 6.46
C SER A 446 7.70 8.75 7.40
N ARG A 447 8.37 9.13 8.49
CA ARG A 447 7.95 10.20 9.40
C ARG A 447 7.81 11.55 8.70
N LEU A 448 8.81 11.95 7.91
CA LEU A 448 8.75 13.19 7.12
C LEU A 448 7.55 13.18 6.17
N SER A 449 7.26 12.05 5.52
CA SER A 449 6.11 11.91 4.61
C SER A 449 4.77 11.96 5.33
N ALA A 450 4.66 11.25 6.47
CA ALA A 450 3.38 11.04 7.15
C ALA A 450 3.01 12.13 8.18
N LEU A 451 3.99 12.73 8.85
CA LEU A 451 3.77 13.56 10.04
C LEU A 451 4.18 15.03 9.88
N PHE A 452 4.79 15.42 8.76
CA PHE A 452 5.23 16.80 8.60
C PHE A 452 4.02 17.77 8.65
N PRO A 453 4.02 18.75 9.58
CA PRO A 453 2.82 19.51 9.95
C PRO A 453 2.31 20.45 8.84
N HIS A 454 3.17 20.82 7.88
CA HIS A 454 2.77 21.72 6.79
C HIS A 454 2.35 20.94 5.55
N ARG A 455 1.10 21.17 5.10
CA ARG A 455 0.57 20.70 3.81
C ARG A 455 1.37 21.17 2.57
N GLY A 456 2.40 21.97 2.77
CA GLY A 456 3.30 22.47 1.75
C GLY A 456 4.36 21.46 1.30
N LEU A 457 4.80 20.54 2.17
CA LEU A 457 5.73 19.50 1.74
C LEU A 457 4.93 18.38 1.06
N ARG A 458 4.92 18.36 -0.27
CA ARG A 458 4.20 17.35 -1.07
C ARG A 458 5.18 16.44 -1.79
N LEU A 459 5.80 15.55 -1.03
CA LEU A 459 6.64 14.49 -1.58
C LEU A 459 5.75 13.42 -2.24
N PRO A 460 6.19 12.83 -3.37
CA PRO A 460 5.59 11.60 -3.85
C PRO A 460 5.65 10.53 -2.76
N ASP A 461 4.51 9.91 -2.45
CA ASP A 461 4.42 8.95 -1.36
C ASP A 461 4.93 7.56 -1.78
N ALA A 462 6.21 7.33 -1.50
CA ALA A 462 6.91 6.06 -1.73
C ALA A 462 6.42 4.91 -0.83
N PHE A 463 5.55 5.17 0.15
CA PHE A 463 5.02 4.19 1.09
C PHE A 463 3.57 3.77 0.77
N SER A 464 2.92 4.47 -0.17
CA SER A 464 1.54 4.15 -0.59
C SER A 464 1.41 2.82 -1.33
N LYS A 465 2.43 2.42 -2.09
CA LYS A 465 2.47 1.20 -2.93
C LYS A 465 3.81 0.48 -2.76
N ALA A 466 3.84 -0.84 -2.94
CA ALA A 466 5.10 -1.56 -2.95
C ALA A 466 5.99 -1.06 -4.10
N ILE A 467 7.24 -0.83 -3.77
CA ILE A 467 8.28 -0.63 -4.77
C ILE A 467 8.88 -2.00 -5.04
N ILE A 468 8.54 -2.59 -6.18
CA ILE A 468 8.96 -3.95 -6.55
C ILE A 468 10.27 -3.85 -7.36
N PRO A 469 11.40 -4.39 -6.87
CA PRO A 469 12.68 -4.32 -7.59
C PRO A 469 12.63 -4.92 -8.99
N ALA A 470 11.80 -5.95 -9.20
CA ALA A 470 11.56 -6.60 -10.50
C ALA A 470 11.02 -5.65 -11.59
N GLU A 471 10.46 -4.51 -11.21
CA GLU A 471 9.94 -3.50 -12.14
C GLU A 471 10.90 -2.31 -12.34
N LEU A 472 11.98 -2.23 -11.55
CA LEU A 472 12.91 -1.11 -11.59
C LEU A 472 14.01 -1.34 -12.63
N PRO A 473 14.36 -0.32 -13.43
CA PRO A 473 15.44 -0.44 -14.41
C PRO A 473 16.76 -0.75 -13.69
N PHE A 474 17.59 -1.58 -14.31
CA PHE A 474 18.90 -2.03 -13.81
C PHE A 474 18.88 -2.88 -12.53
N LEU A 475 17.82 -2.84 -11.71
CA LEU A 475 17.67 -3.72 -10.54
C LEU A 475 16.89 -5.00 -10.85
N LYS A 476 15.98 -4.97 -11.83
CA LYS A 476 15.12 -6.10 -12.20
C LYS A 476 15.84 -7.42 -12.49
N ASP A 477 17.10 -7.38 -12.92
CA ASP A 477 17.85 -8.59 -13.29
C ASP A 477 18.72 -9.07 -12.11
N VAL A 478 19.17 -8.15 -11.25
CA VAL A 478 20.08 -8.45 -10.12
C VAL A 478 19.37 -8.66 -8.78
N MET A 479 18.12 -8.18 -8.65
CA MET A 479 17.26 -8.28 -7.46
C MET A 479 15.93 -8.98 -7.76
N SER A 480 15.97 -9.98 -8.64
CA SER A 480 14.82 -10.84 -8.93
C SER A 480 15.26 -12.29 -9.03
N THR A 481 16.14 -12.68 -8.11
CA THR A 481 16.41 -14.10 -7.85
C THR A 481 15.15 -14.76 -7.29
N GLU A 482 15.12 -16.10 -7.27
CA GLU A 482 14.01 -16.85 -6.70
C GLU A 482 13.73 -16.43 -5.25
N ASP A 483 14.78 -16.30 -4.43
CA ASP A 483 14.69 -15.87 -3.02
C ASP A 483 14.17 -14.44 -2.87
N ASP A 484 14.63 -13.51 -3.71
CA ASP A 484 14.15 -12.12 -3.73
C ASP A 484 12.65 -12.05 -3.98
N LEU A 485 12.18 -12.78 -5.00
CA LEU A 485 10.78 -12.79 -5.41
C LEU A 485 9.91 -13.56 -4.43
N GLN A 486 10.39 -14.66 -3.86
CA GLN A 486 9.68 -15.43 -2.85
C GLN A 486 9.46 -14.58 -1.60
N THR A 487 10.51 -13.93 -1.10
CA THR A 487 10.42 -13.04 0.08
C THR A 487 9.43 -11.90 -0.16
N ALA A 488 9.53 -11.24 -1.32
CA ALA A 488 8.60 -10.16 -1.68
C ALA A 488 7.16 -10.67 -1.82
N ALA A 489 6.94 -11.82 -2.45
CA ALA A 489 5.62 -12.41 -2.61
C ALA A 489 5.01 -12.82 -1.25
N GLU A 490 5.79 -13.44 -0.36
CA GLU A 490 5.34 -13.80 0.99
C GLU A 490 4.90 -12.59 1.80
N PHE A 491 5.70 -11.51 1.77
CA PHE A 491 5.35 -10.25 2.41
C PHE A 491 4.04 -9.69 1.86
N LEU A 492 3.91 -9.57 0.54
CA LEU A 492 2.71 -9.02 -0.09
C LEU A 492 1.47 -9.87 0.17
N PHE A 493 1.61 -11.20 0.19
CA PHE A 493 0.52 -12.13 0.49
C PHE A 493 0.04 -12.06 1.93
N ALA A 494 0.97 -12.05 2.89
CA ALA A 494 0.63 -11.93 4.30
C ALA A 494 -0.19 -10.66 4.56
N ARG A 495 0.00 -9.62 3.74
CA ARG A 495 -0.69 -8.32 3.89
C ARG A 495 -1.88 -8.12 2.97
N ASN A 496 -2.28 -9.16 2.23
CA ASN A 496 -3.39 -9.14 1.29
C ASN A 496 -3.21 -8.13 0.13
N TYR A 497 -1.96 -7.77 -0.20
CA TYR A 497 -1.62 -6.91 -1.34
C TYR A 497 -1.60 -7.72 -2.64
N TYR A 498 -2.71 -8.42 -2.93
CA TYR A 498 -2.78 -9.38 -4.04
C TYR A 498 -2.52 -8.75 -5.41
N GLN A 499 -3.00 -7.52 -5.63
CA GLN A 499 -2.75 -6.80 -6.89
C GLN A 499 -1.27 -6.53 -7.14
N GLU A 500 -0.51 -6.24 -6.08
CA GLU A 500 0.94 -5.98 -6.15
C GLU A 500 1.74 -7.30 -6.13
N ALA A 501 1.19 -8.37 -5.54
CA ALA A 501 1.83 -9.67 -5.49
C ALA A 501 1.80 -10.41 -6.85
N LEU A 502 0.78 -10.18 -7.67
CA LEU A 502 0.63 -10.81 -8.99
C LEU A 502 1.87 -10.67 -9.89
N PRO A 503 2.41 -9.47 -10.18
CA PRO A 503 3.59 -9.35 -11.04
C PRO A 503 4.83 -10.04 -10.45
N VAL A 504 4.98 -10.06 -9.12
CA VAL A 504 6.07 -10.77 -8.43
C VAL A 504 5.94 -12.27 -8.61
N LEU A 505 4.75 -12.82 -8.38
CA LEU A 505 4.48 -14.25 -8.55
C LEU A 505 4.59 -14.70 -10.00
N GLN A 506 4.13 -13.88 -10.95
CA GLN A 506 4.30 -14.14 -12.39
C GLN A 506 5.78 -14.27 -12.74
N ARG A 507 6.61 -13.34 -12.27
CA ARG A 507 8.04 -13.39 -12.48
C ARG A 507 8.67 -14.61 -11.79
N LEU A 508 8.23 -14.95 -10.58
CA LEU A 508 8.69 -16.14 -9.86
C LEU A 508 8.36 -17.41 -10.67
N MET A 509 7.17 -17.52 -11.24
CA MET A 509 6.77 -18.64 -12.10
C MET A 509 7.57 -18.77 -13.39
N GLU A 510 8.13 -17.68 -13.91
CA GLU A 510 8.99 -17.71 -15.10
C GLU A 510 10.37 -18.31 -14.81
N ILE A 511 10.85 -18.21 -13.57
CA ILE A 511 12.23 -18.57 -13.20
C ILE A 511 12.35 -19.77 -12.25
N SER A 512 11.29 -20.12 -11.54
CA SER A 512 11.26 -21.24 -10.57
C SER A 512 10.53 -22.45 -11.13
N GLU A 513 10.79 -23.62 -10.54
CA GLU A 513 10.03 -24.82 -10.86
C GLU A 513 8.56 -24.65 -10.42
N PRO A 514 7.59 -25.02 -11.27
CA PRO A 514 6.18 -24.89 -10.89
C PRO A 514 5.86 -25.80 -9.70
N THR A 515 5.53 -25.20 -8.56
CA THR A 515 5.07 -25.92 -7.36
C THR A 515 3.55 -25.76 -7.17
N PRO A 516 2.87 -26.73 -6.54
CA PRO A 516 1.46 -26.58 -6.18
C PRO A 516 1.20 -25.31 -5.37
N LEU A 517 2.06 -25.00 -4.39
CA LEU A 517 1.92 -23.81 -3.53
C LEU A 517 2.02 -22.50 -4.33
N LEU A 518 2.94 -22.41 -5.29
CA LEU A 518 3.06 -21.22 -6.14
C LEU A 518 1.82 -21.01 -7.02
N MET A 519 1.28 -22.11 -7.57
CA MET A 519 0.02 -22.07 -8.34
C MET A 519 -1.19 -21.72 -7.47
N GLU A 520 -1.26 -22.24 -6.25
CA GLU A 520 -2.29 -21.88 -5.27
C GLU A 520 -2.24 -20.39 -4.94
N LYS A 521 -1.04 -19.83 -4.69
CA LYS A 521 -0.86 -18.40 -4.45
C LYS A 521 -1.31 -17.57 -5.66
N MET A 522 -0.92 -17.94 -6.88
CA MET A 522 -1.38 -17.28 -8.10
C MET A 522 -2.90 -17.29 -8.26
N GLY A 523 -3.52 -18.47 -8.12
CA GLY A 523 -4.98 -18.60 -8.19
C GLY A 523 -5.69 -17.76 -7.13
N PHE A 524 -5.13 -17.69 -5.93
CA PHE A 524 -5.67 -16.88 -4.84
C PHE A 524 -5.58 -15.38 -5.12
N ALA A 525 -4.44 -14.90 -5.62
CA ALA A 525 -4.30 -13.48 -5.95
C ALA A 525 -5.20 -13.06 -7.12
N LEU A 526 -5.37 -13.91 -8.15
CA LEU A 526 -6.31 -13.67 -9.25
C LEU A 526 -7.76 -13.60 -8.77
N GLN A 527 -8.15 -14.54 -7.90
CA GLN A 527 -9.49 -14.57 -7.31
C GLN A 527 -9.80 -13.26 -6.56
N HIS A 528 -8.85 -12.76 -5.76
CA HIS A 528 -9.03 -11.53 -4.99
C HIS A 528 -8.90 -10.24 -5.81
N THR A 529 -8.37 -10.32 -7.03
CA THR A 529 -8.29 -9.18 -7.97
C THR A 529 -9.41 -9.18 -9.01
N GLY A 530 -10.32 -10.17 -8.96
CA GLY A 530 -11.54 -10.23 -9.76
C GLY A 530 -11.45 -11.11 -11.01
N ASP A 531 -10.32 -11.78 -11.25
CA ASP A 531 -10.15 -12.72 -12.36
C ASP A 531 -10.47 -14.16 -11.89
N ALA A 532 -11.77 -14.48 -11.89
CA ALA A 532 -12.28 -15.77 -11.41
C ALA A 532 -11.90 -16.94 -12.34
N GLU A 533 -11.90 -16.71 -13.65
CA GLU A 533 -11.53 -17.69 -14.66
C GLU A 533 -10.04 -18.01 -14.60
N GLY A 534 -9.17 -16.99 -14.54
CA GLY A 534 -7.74 -17.18 -14.36
C GLY A 534 -7.42 -17.88 -13.05
N ALA A 535 -8.12 -17.53 -11.96
CA ALA A 535 -7.97 -18.22 -10.68
C ALA A 535 -8.29 -19.72 -10.79
N LEU A 536 -9.36 -20.09 -11.49
CA LEU A 536 -9.77 -21.48 -11.69
C LEU A 536 -8.70 -22.26 -12.47
N GLU A 537 -8.10 -21.66 -13.49
CA GLU A 537 -7.02 -22.26 -14.26
C GLU A 537 -5.84 -22.63 -13.36
N TYR A 538 -5.35 -21.67 -12.56
CA TYR A 538 -4.20 -21.91 -11.68
C TYR A 538 -4.49 -22.92 -10.56
N TYR A 539 -5.69 -22.90 -9.97
CA TYR A 539 -6.06 -23.93 -9.00
C TYR A 539 -6.14 -25.33 -9.62
N ARG A 540 -6.61 -25.48 -10.87
CA ARG A 540 -6.60 -26.77 -11.58
C ARG A 540 -5.18 -27.25 -11.88
N ARG A 541 -4.28 -26.33 -12.24
CA ARG A 541 -2.86 -26.66 -12.41
C ARG A 541 -2.24 -27.10 -11.09
N ALA A 542 -2.57 -26.45 -9.97
CA ALA A 542 -2.13 -26.87 -8.64
C ALA A 542 -2.63 -28.28 -8.28
N GLU A 543 -3.90 -28.58 -8.59
CA GLU A 543 -4.49 -29.91 -8.42
C GLU A 543 -3.75 -30.96 -9.26
N ALA A 544 -3.43 -30.65 -10.52
CA ALA A 544 -2.73 -31.56 -11.42
C ALA A 544 -1.29 -31.89 -10.99
N LEU A 545 -0.64 -31.00 -10.22
CA LEU A 545 0.71 -31.22 -9.69
C LEU A 545 0.72 -31.88 -8.31
N ASN A 546 -0.45 -32.13 -7.71
CA ASN A 546 -0.54 -32.67 -6.37
C ASN A 546 -1.41 -33.92 -6.36
N ASP A 547 -0.78 -35.09 -6.16
CA ASP A 547 -1.47 -36.39 -6.08
C ASP A 547 -2.54 -36.44 -4.97
N LYS A 548 -2.42 -35.58 -3.94
CA LYS A 548 -3.38 -35.46 -2.84
C LYS A 548 -3.64 -33.98 -2.53
N PRO A 549 -4.50 -33.31 -3.32
CA PRO A 549 -4.87 -31.92 -3.10
C PRO A 549 -5.38 -31.68 -1.68
N GLY A 550 -4.92 -30.61 -1.04
CA GLY A 550 -5.37 -30.24 0.30
C GLY A 550 -6.85 -29.81 0.32
N ILE A 551 -7.50 -29.94 1.49
CA ILE A 551 -8.90 -29.52 1.70
C ILE A 551 -9.14 -28.07 1.27
N TRP A 552 -8.15 -27.19 1.48
CA TRP A 552 -8.22 -25.78 1.10
C TRP A 552 -8.39 -25.61 -0.41
N LEU A 553 -7.54 -26.26 -1.21
CA LEU A 553 -7.58 -26.19 -2.68
C LEU A 553 -8.88 -26.77 -3.23
N ILE A 554 -9.29 -27.95 -2.75
CA ILE A 554 -10.55 -28.60 -3.15
C ILE A 554 -11.75 -27.68 -2.87
N ARG A 555 -11.76 -27.00 -1.71
CA ARG A 555 -12.82 -26.04 -1.38
C ARG A 555 -12.83 -24.84 -2.31
N LYS A 556 -11.65 -24.29 -2.65
CA LYS A 556 -11.53 -23.18 -3.60
C LYS A 556 -12.06 -23.56 -4.97
N LEU A 557 -11.68 -24.73 -5.48
CA LEU A 557 -12.20 -25.30 -6.73
C LEU A 557 -13.72 -25.49 -6.67
N ALA A 558 -14.26 -26.05 -5.60
CA ALA A 558 -15.70 -26.26 -5.44
C ALA A 558 -16.50 -24.93 -5.47
N MET A 559 -16.03 -23.94 -4.72
CA MET A 559 -16.67 -22.62 -4.65
C MET A 559 -16.60 -21.88 -5.99
N LEU A 560 -15.45 -21.91 -6.65
CA LEU A 560 -15.21 -21.16 -7.88
C LEU A 560 -15.94 -21.77 -9.07
N ASN A 561 -15.95 -23.10 -9.19
CA ASN A 561 -16.77 -23.78 -10.21
C ASN A 561 -18.27 -23.46 -10.02
N ARG A 562 -18.76 -23.43 -8.78
CA ARG A 562 -20.16 -23.04 -8.51
C ARG A 562 -20.44 -21.59 -8.94
N ALA A 563 -19.55 -20.67 -8.59
CA ALA A 563 -19.69 -19.24 -8.92
C ALA A 563 -19.66 -18.96 -10.44
N LEU A 564 -18.88 -19.75 -11.18
CA LEU A 564 -18.77 -19.66 -12.64
C LEU A 564 -19.84 -20.46 -13.40
N GLY A 565 -20.78 -21.10 -12.70
CA GLY A 565 -21.84 -21.91 -13.34
C GLY A 565 -21.42 -23.33 -13.75
N HIS A 566 -20.21 -23.77 -13.42
CA HIS A 566 -19.74 -25.15 -13.63
C HIS A 566 -20.29 -26.10 -12.54
N HIS A 567 -21.61 -26.25 -12.49
CA HIS A 567 -22.30 -26.88 -11.38
C HIS A 567 -21.92 -28.36 -11.15
N ASP A 568 -21.73 -29.14 -12.22
CA ASP A 568 -21.32 -30.55 -12.08
C ASP A 568 -19.92 -30.72 -11.48
N GLU A 569 -18.95 -29.89 -11.88
CA GLU A 569 -17.62 -29.89 -11.26
C GLU A 569 -17.68 -29.44 -9.80
N ALA A 570 -18.51 -28.42 -9.49
CA ALA A 570 -18.72 -28.02 -8.11
C ALA A 570 -19.24 -29.18 -7.25
N VAL A 571 -20.24 -29.92 -7.75
CA VAL A 571 -20.76 -31.13 -7.09
C VAL A 571 -19.64 -32.15 -6.86
N ARG A 572 -18.81 -32.44 -7.88
CA ARG A 572 -17.68 -33.38 -7.76
C ARG A 572 -16.75 -33.01 -6.60
N TYR A 573 -16.32 -31.75 -6.54
CA TYR A 573 -15.42 -31.30 -5.46
C TYR A 573 -16.10 -31.27 -4.09
N TRP A 574 -17.37 -30.87 -4.00
CA TRP A 574 -18.12 -30.91 -2.74
C TRP A 574 -18.36 -32.36 -2.24
N GLN A 575 -18.55 -33.32 -3.15
CA GLN A 575 -18.62 -34.74 -2.80
C GLN A 575 -17.29 -35.26 -2.23
N MET A 576 -16.14 -34.82 -2.78
CA MET A 576 -14.84 -35.14 -2.21
C MET A 576 -14.70 -34.61 -0.78
N LEU A 577 -15.12 -33.37 -0.53
CA LEU A 577 -15.08 -32.77 0.82
C LEU A 577 -16.03 -33.48 1.80
N ASP A 578 -17.24 -33.81 1.35
CA ASP A 578 -18.23 -34.58 2.13
C ASP A 578 -17.69 -35.97 2.49
N ALA A 579 -16.99 -36.64 1.57
CA ALA A 579 -16.36 -37.93 1.84
C ALA A 579 -15.24 -37.83 2.90
N MET A 580 -14.51 -36.72 2.94
CA MET A 580 -13.47 -36.48 3.96
C MET A 580 -14.05 -36.16 5.34
N LYS A 581 -15.20 -35.45 5.39
CA LYS A 581 -15.90 -35.11 6.63
C LYS A 581 -17.42 -35.33 6.48
N PRO A 582 -17.91 -36.58 6.57
CA PRO A 582 -19.30 -36.91 6.25
C PRO A 582 -20.35 -36.21 7.10
N ASP A 583 -20.04 -35.84 8.34
CA ASP A 583 -21.01 -35.24 9.26
C ASP A 583 -20.76 -33.74 9.51
N ASP A 584 -19.96 -33.10 8.66
CA ASP A 584 -19.83 -31.64 8.69
C ASP A 584 -21.04 -30.99 8.01
N VAL A 585 -21.92 -30.40 8.83
CA VAL A 585 -23.16 -29.73 8.38
C VAL A 585 -22.87 -28.68 7.31
N LYS A 586 -21.78 -27.91 7.44
CA LYS A 586 -21.42 -26.86 6.47
C LYS A 586 -21.11 -27.46 5.09
N THR A 587 -20.26 -28.49 5.05
CA THR A 587 -19.92 -29.19 3.81
C THR A 587 -21.14 -29.88 3.19
N THR A 588 -21.98 -30.53 4.01
CA THR A 588 -23.23 -31.14 3.55
C THR A 588 -24.17 -30.10 2.91
N MET A 589 -24.31 -28.92 3.51
CA MET A 589 -25.11 -27.82 2.97
C MET A 589 -24.56 -27.27 1.66
N HIS A 590 -23.23 -27.11 1.55
CA HIS A 590 -22.61 -26.66 0.30
C HIS A 590 -22.78 -27.68 -0.83
N LEU A 591 -22.66 -28.98 -0.54
CA LEU A 591 -22.95 -30.04 -1.50
C LEU A 591 -24.41 -30.01 -1.94
N ALA A 592 -25.35 -29.85 -0.99
CA ALA A 592 -26.77 -29.75 -1.30
C ALA A 592 -27.08 -28.56 -2.20
N ASN A 593 -26.50 -27.38 -1.92
CA ASN A 593 -26.64 -26.19 -2.76
C ASN A 593 -26.08 -26.43 -4.18
N ALA A 594 -24.88 -27.02 -4.29
CA ALA A 594 -24.29 -27.32 -5.59
C ALA A 594 -25.11 -28.34 -6.40
N LEU A 595 -25.70 -29.33 -5.73
CA LEU A 595 -26.62 -30.29 -6.36
C LEU A 595 -27.90 -29.61 -6.85
N LEU A 596 -28.44 -28.67 -6.08
CA LEU A 596 -29.62 -27.89 -6.48
C LEU A 596 -29.32 -27.02 -7.70
N ASP A 597 -28.19 -26.31 -7.72
CA ASP A 597 -27.80 -25.50 -8.89
C ASP A 597 -27.55 -26.37 -10.14
N ALA A 598 -27.08 -27.61 -9.95
CA ALA A 598 -26.94 -28.59 -11.03
C ALA A 598 -28.28 -29.22 -11.48
N GLY A 599 -29.41 -28.80 -10.91
CA GLY A 599 -30.74 -29.35 -11.19
C GLY A 599 -31.01 -30.74 -10.59
N LYS A 600 -30.12 -31.25 -9.72
CA LYS A 600 -30.24 -32.57 -9.06
C LYS A 600 -31.03 -32.45 -7.76
N THR A 601 -32.24 -31.92 -7.85
CA THR A 601 -33.08 -31.51 -6.72
C THR A 601 -33.37 -32.65 -5.73
N GLN A 602 -33.69 -33.86 -6.20
CA GLN A 602 -33.86 -35.05 -5.33
C GLN A 602 -32.60 -35.39 -4.51
N GLU A 603 -31.40 -35.25 -5.08
CA GLU A 603 -30.15 -35.50 -4.36
C GLU A 603 -29.85 -34.39 -3.36
N ALA A 604 -30.10 -33.13 -3.76
CA ALA A 604 -29.98 -31.97 -2.89
C ALA A 604 -30.89 -32.12 -1.65
N LEU A 605 -32.15 -32.51 -1.86
CA LEU A 605 -33.14 -32.73 -0.82
C LEU A 605 -32.67 -33.77 0.21
N LYS A 606 -32.11 -34.91 -0.22
CA LYS A 606 -31.51 -35.91 0.68
C LYS A 606 -30.39 -35.32 1.54
N LYS A 607 -29.53 -34.50 0.95
CA LYS A 607 -28.43 -33.84 1.67
C LYS A 607 -28.93 -32.76 2.63
N TYR A 608 -29.95 -31.97 2.25
CA TYR A 608 -30.56 -31.01 3.17
C TYR A 608 -31.24 -31.70 4.36
N TYR A 609 -31.94 -32.81 4.15
CA TYR A 609 -32.50 -33.60 5.25
C TYR A 609 -31.43 -34.15 6.20
N LYS A 610 -30.31 -34.63 5.64
CA LYS A 610 -29.15 -35.03 6.44
C LYS A 610 -28.62 -33.85 7.26
N ALA A 611 -28.45 -32.67 6.65
CA ALA A 611 -27.99 -31.47 7.35
C ALA A 611 -28.96 -31.05 8.47
N ASP A 612 -30.27 -31.09 8.23
CA ASP A 612 -31.32 -30.77 9.22
C ASP A 612 -31.28 -31.71 10.43
N TYR A 613 -31.10 -33.01 10.18
CA TYR A 613 -30.94 -34.02 11.21
C TYR A 613 -29.68 -33.76 12.06
N LEU A 614 -28.54 -33.51 11.41
CA LEU A 614 -27.26 -33.24 12.09
C LEU A 614 -27.26 -31.93 12.88
N SER A 615 -28.01 -30.91 12.44
CA SER A 615 -28.09 -29.61 13.11
C SER A 615 -29.18 -29.52 14.20
N GLY A 616 -29.95 -30.58 14.43
CA GLY A 616 -31.07 -30.57 15.39
C GLY A 616 -32.25 -29.67 14.99
N GLY A 617 -32.42 -29.39 13.69
CA GLY A 617 -33.47 -28.51 13.17
C GLY A 617 -33.16 -27.02 13.30
N TYR A 618 -32.72 -26.36 12.22
CA TYR A 618 -32.37 -24.93 12.20
C TYR A 618 -32.92 -24.25 10.94
N ALA A 619 -33.41 -23.01 11.04
CA ALA A 619 -34.11 -22.33 9.94
C ALA A 619 -33.35 -22.28 8.60
N LYS A 620 -32.00 -22.32 8.62
CA LYS A 620 -31.18 -22.33 7.40
C LYS A 620 -31.30 -23.61 6.57
N THR A 621 -31.69 -24.75 7.14
CA THR A 621 -31.96 -26.00 6.40
C THR A 621 -33.39 -26.04 5.88
N TRP A 622 -34.34 -25.41 6.57
CA TRP A 622 -35.77 -25.45 6.22
C TRP A 622 -36.11 -24.74 4.92
N ARG A 623 -35.52 -23.57 4.65
CA ARG A 623 -35.73 -22.83 3.39
C ARG A 623 -35.40 -23.66 2.15
N PRO A 624 -34.19 -24.22 2.01
CA PRO A 624 -33.88 -25.03 0.85
C PRO A 624 -34.65 -26.35 0.80
N ILE A 625 -35.01 -26.96 1.95
CA ILE A 625 -35.89 -28.14 1.96
C ILE A 625 -37.26 -27.78 1.40
N ALA A 626 -37.88 -26.70 1.88
CA ALA A 626 -39.20 -26.26 1.44
C ALA A 626 -39.21 -25.98 -0.07
N TRP A 627 -38.16 -25.31 -0.56
CA TRP A 627 -37.99 -25.02 -1.98
C TRP A 627 -37.81 -26.30 -2.82
N CYS A 628 -36.94 -27.21 -2.40
CA CYS A 628 -36.74 -28.47 -3.11
C CYS A 628 -38.02 -29.33 -3.11
N GLU A 629 -38.74 -29.40 -1.98
CA GLU A 629 -40.03 -30.11 -1.91
C GLU A 629 -41.09 -29.47 -2.81
N PHE A 630 -41.07 -28.14 -2.97
CA PHE A 630 -41.92 -27.44 -3.94
C PHE A 630 -41.56 -27.80 -5.39
N LEU A 631 -40.28 -27.76 -5.75
CA LEU A 631 -39.80 -28.10 -7.10
C LEU A 631 -40.10 -29.56 -7.48
N GLU A 632 -40.10 -30.47 -6.51
CA GLU A 632 -40.44 -31.89 -6.71
C GLU A 632 -41.95 -32.18 -6.67
N GLY A 633 -42.78 -31.15 -6.42
CA GLY A 633 -44.24 -31.27 -6.40
C GLY A 633 -44.83 -31.78 -5.07
N HIS A 634 -44.03 -31.91 -4.02
CA HIS A 634 -44.47 -32.32 -2.68
C HIS A 634 -44.99 -31.14 -1.85
N TYR A 635 -46.03 -30.48 -2.34
CA TYR A 635 -46.50 -29.20 -1.80
C TYR A 635 -46.93 -29.25 -0.33
N ASP A 636 -47.48 -30.37 0.15
CA ASP A 636 -47.86 -30.52 1.56
C ASP A 636 -46.65 -30.46 2.49
N LYS A 637 -45.52 -31.02 2.06
CA LYS A 637 -44.25 -30.94 2.81
C LYS A 637 -43.64 -29.55 2.69
N ALA A 638 -43.64 -28.96 1.49
CA ALA A 638 -43.17 -27.59 1.29
C ALA A 638 -43.93 -26.61 2.19
N GLN A 639 -45.26 -26.73 2.26
CA GLN A 639 -46.12 -25.93 3.12
C GLN A 639 -45.79 -26.15 4.61
N LEU A 640 -45.54 -27.39 5.05
CA LEU A 640 -45.15 -27.67 6.43
C LEU A 640 -43.87 -26.91 6.82
N TYR A 641 -42.87 -26.89 5.95
CA TYR A 641 -41.61 -26.18 6.20
C TYR A 641 -41.78 -24.65 6.11
N TYR A 642 -42.53 -24.13 5.13
CA TYR A 642 -42.85 -22.70 5.10
C TYR A 642 -43.67 -22.26 6.32
N ASN A 643 -44.60 -23.07 6.82
CA ASN A 643 -45.32 -22.76 8.06
C ASN A 643 -44.36 -22.64 9.27
N LYS A 644 -43.34 -23.50 9.36
CA LYS A 644 -42.30 -23.36 10.39
C LYS A 644 -41.51 -22.05 10.23
N LEU A 645 -41.17 -21.67 9.00
CA LEU A 645 -40.46 -20.41 8.71
C LEU A 645 -41.33 -19.18 9.04
N LEU A 646 -42.61 -19.21 8.67
CA LEU A 646 -43.59 -18.16 8.94
C LEU A 646 -43.94 -18.02 10.43
N ALA A 647 -43.74 -19.06 11.24
CA ALA A 647 -43.87 -19.01 12.69
C ALA A 647 -42.64 -18.40 13.39
N MET A 648 -41.55 -18.14 12.64
CA MET A 648 -40.35 -17.43 13.08
C MET A 648 -40.31 -16.03 12.46
N VAL A 649 -39.13 -15.39 12.43
CA VAL A 649 -38.90 -14.16 11.66
C VAL A 649 -38.74 -14.54 10.19
N ALA A 650 -39.85 -14.52 9.46
CA ALA A 650 -39.88 -14.75 8.02
C ALA A 650 -39.45 -13.49 7.25
N ASP A 651 -38.63 -13.69 6.22
CA ASP A 651 -38.28 -12.60 5.29
C ASP A 651 -39.23 -12.55 4.07
N ALA A 652 -39.03 -11.56 3.20
CA ALA A 652 -39.83 -11.40 1.99
C ALA A 652 -39.76 -12.63 1.08
N SER A 653 -38.62 -13.34 1.02
CA SER A 653 -38.45 -14.55 0.21
C SER A 653 -39.21 -15.73 0.78
N ASP A 654 -39.25 -15.87 2.10
CA ASP A 654 -40.05 -16.90 2.77
C ASP A 654 -41.55 -16.73 2.45
N LEU A 655 -42.04 -15.48 2.48
CA LEU A 655 -43.43 -15.14 2.16
C LEU A 655 -43.74 -15.35 0.67
N LEU A 656 -42.85 -14.92 -0.23
CA LEU A 656 -42.98 -15.15 -1.67
C LEU A 656 -43.09 -16.64 -1.97
N ASN A 657 -42.15 -17.44 -1.47
CA ASN A 657 -42.09 -18.86 -1.75
C ASN A 657 -43.25 -19.64 -1.10
N ALA A 658 -43.70 -19.25 0.09
CA ALA A 658 -44.94 -19.79 0.66
C ALA A 658 -46.16 -19.46 -0.23
N GLY A 659 -46.18 -18.27 -0.84
CA GLY A 659 -47.16 -17.89 -1.85
C GLY A 659 -47.12 -18.81 -3.07
N HIS A 660 -45.94 -19.19 -3.55
CA HIS A 660 -45.78 -20.15 -4.66
C HIS A 660 -46.40 -21.50 -4.33
N VAL A 661 -46.16 -22.01 -3.12
CA VAL A 661 -46.77 -23.26 -2.62
C VAL A 661 -48.30 -23.14 -2.53
N ALA A 662 -48.81 -22.02 -2.00
CA ALA A 662 -50.25 -21.78 -1.90
C ALA A 662 -50.93 -21.74 -3.27
N ILE A 663 -50.29 -21.17 -4.30
CA ILE A 663 -50.81 -21.26 -5.67
C ILE A 663 -50.83 -22.70 -6.17
N ALA A 664 -49.72 -23.43 -6.03
CA ALA A 664 -49.63 -24.80 -6.54
C ALA A 664 -50.69 -25.74 -5.91
N GLN A 665 -51.17 -25.40 -4.71
CA GLN A 665 -52.26 -26.11 -4.02
C GLN A 665 -53.66 -25.50 -4.25
N GLY A 666 -53.80 -24.52 -5.15
CA GLY A 666 -55.07 -23.89 -5.53
C GLY A 666 -55.63 -22.89 -4.51
N ARG A 667 -54.85 -22.49 -3.50
CA ARG A 667 -55.27 -21.56 -2.44
C ARG A 667 -54.95 -20.11 -2.81
N MET A 668 -55.64 -19.62 -3.82
CA MET A 668 -55.39 -18.31 -4.43
C MET A 668 -55.47 -17.14 -3.44
N GLN A 669 -56.44 -17.15 -2.52
CA GLN A 669 -56.63 -16.05 -1.58
C GLN A 669 -55.47 -15.94 -0.57
N GLU A 670 -54.93 -17.08 -0.14
CA GLU A 670 -53.76 -17.15 0.74
C GLU A 670 -52.50 -16.71 0.00
N ALA A 671 -52.31 -17.16 -1.25
CA ALA A 671 -51.17 -16.74 -2.06
C ALA A 671 -51.12 -15.21 -2.23
N ILE A 672 -52.26 -14.56 -2.49
CA ILE A 672 -52.35 -13.09 -2.61
C ILE A 672 -51.97 -12.40 -1.29
N ASP A 673 -52.43 -12.92 -0.14
CA ASP A 673 -52.05 -12.39 1.19
C ASP A 673 -50.53 -12.49 1.40
N LEU A 674 -49.96 -13.66 1.11
CA LEU A 674 -48.53 -13.93 1.26
C LEU A 674 -47.67 -13.03 0.35
N TYR A 675 -48.05 -12.85 -0.92
CA TYR A 675 -47.36 -11.92 -1.82
C TYR A 675 -47.50 -10.46 -1.39
N THR A 676 -48.66 -10.07 -0.88
CA THR A 676 -48.87 -8.71 -0.37
C THR A 676 -47.95 -8.45 0.82
N ARG A 677 -47.87 -9.41 1.75
CA ARG A 677 -46.98 -9.34 2.91
C ARG A 677 -45.50 -9.37 2.51
N SER A 678 -45.15 -10.15 1.49
CA SER A 678 -43.80 -10.18 0.90
C SER A 678 -43.41 -8.82 0.33
N ALA A 679 -44.27 -8.20 -0.49
CA ALA A 679 -44.06 -6.87 -1.04
C ALA A 679 -43.93 -5.77 0.03
N ILE A 680 -44.70 -5.88 1.12
CA ILE A 680 -44.63 -4.94 2.26
C ILE A 680 -43.34 -5.14 3.07
N SER A 681 -42.85 -6.36 3.23
CA SER A 681 -41.66 -6.66 4.03
C SER A 681 -40.35 -6.52 3.25
N HIS A 682 -40.41 -6.46 1.91
CA HIS A 682 -39.23 -6.29 1.08
C HIS A 682 -38.57 -4.92 1.30
N ARG A 683 -37.22 -4.89 1.33
CA ARG A 683 -36.45 -3.67 1.59
C ARG A 683 -36.73 -2.58 0.56
N ASP A 684 -36.81 -2.97 -0.71
CA ASP A 684 -37.10 -2.07 -1.84
C ASP A 684 -38.61 -2.00 -2.17
N GLY A 685 -39.45 -2.43 -1.22
CA GLY A 685 -40.91 -2.42 -1.36
C GLY A 685 -41.39 -3.28 -2.53
N LEU A 686 -42.46 -2.80 -3.19
CA LEU A 686 -43.12 -3.51 -4.28
C LEU A 686 -42.19 -3.85 -5.45
N GLU A 687 -41.31 -2.94 -5.85
CA GLU A 687 -40.44 -3.15 -7.01
C GLU A 687 -39.43 -4.28 -6.79
N GLY A 688 -38.86 -4.37 -5.58
CA GLY A 688 -37.96 -5.47 -5.25
C GLY A 688 -38.68 -6.83 -5.21
N PHE A 689 -39.92 -6.86 -4.70
CA PHE A 689 -40.76 -8.06 -4.77
C PHE A 689 -41.07 -8.48 -6.22
N LEU A 690 -41.43 -7.53 -7.08
CA LEU A 690 -41.73 -7.82 -8.48
C LEU A 690 -40.51 -8.38 -9.22
N GLN A 691 -39.31 -7.92 -8.89
CA GLN A 691 -38.08 -8.49 -9.43
C GLN A 691 -37.89 -9.95 -9.01
N MET A 692 -38.07 -10.28 -7.72
CA MET A 692 -37.99 -11.66 -7.25
C MET A 692 -39.03 -12.57 -7.94
N LEU A 693 -40.26 -12.07 -8.12
CA LEU A 693 -41.30 -12.79 -8.83
C LEU A 693 -40.97 -13.00 -10.33
N GLU A 694 -40.23 -12.09 -10.95
CA GLU A 694 -39.74 -12.23 -12.32
C GLU A 694 -38.61 -13.26 -12.41
N ASP A 695 -37.71 -13.31 -11.42
CA ASP A 695 -36.63 -14.29 -11.37
C ASP A 695 -37.17 -15.74 -11.36
N ASP A 696 -38.34 -15.96 -10.76
CA ASP A 696 -39.02 -17.27 -10.72
C ASP A 696 -39.96 -17.55 -11.92
N ARG A 697 -40.00 -16.68 -12.93
CA ARG A 697 -40.94 -16.77 -14.08
C ARG A 697 -41.01 -18.16 -14.71
N GLU A 698 -39.86 -18.75 -15.02
CA GLU A 698 -39.80 -20.05 -15.70
C GLU A 698 -40.35 -21.19 -14.83
N ILE A 699 -40.19 -21.08 -13.52
CA ILE A 699 -40.70 -22.04 -12.55
C ILE A 699 -42.22 -21.87 -12.45
N LEU A 700 -42.70 -20.63 -12.31
CA LEU A 700 -44.12 -20.31 -12.21
C LEU A 700 -44.92 -20.69 -13.46
N ALA A 701 -44.31 -20.57 -14.65
CA ALA A 701 -44.92 -20.99 -15.91
C ALA A 701 -45.29 -22.49 -15.92
N LYS A 702 -44.50 -23.34 -15.27
CA LYS A 702 -44.78 -24.80 -15.16
C LYS A 702 -46.04 -25.11 -14.37
N PHE A 703 -46.50 -24.17 -13.56
CA PHE A 703 -47.71 -24.29 -12.73
C PHE A 703 -48.91 -23.55 -13.33
N GLY A 704 -48.85 -23.18 -14.62
CA GLY A 704 -49.96 -22.53 -15.33
C GLY A 704 -50.12 -21.04 -15.04
N LEU A 705 -49.13 -20.42 -14.39
CA LEU A 705 -49.11 -18.98 -14.11
C LEU A 705 -48.37 -18.28 -15.25
N ASN A 706 -49.16 -17.87 -16.25
CA ASN A 706 -48.67 -17.15 -17.41
C ASN A 706 -48.35 -15.68 -17.07
N ASP A 707 -47.76 -14.96 -18.03
CA ASP A 707 -47.41 -13.55 -17.89
C ASP A 707 -48.63 -12.66 -17.55
N GLU A 708 -49.82 -13.05 -18.01
CA GLU A 708 -51.09 -12.37 -17.70
C GLU A 708 -51.42 -12.42 -16.21
N TRP A 709 -51.31 -13.58 -15.56
CA TRP A 709 -51.56 -13.71 -14.13
C TRP A 709 -50.59 -12.87 -13.30
N ARG A 710 -49.30 -12.85 -13.69
CA ARG A 710 -48.27 -12.06 -12.99
C ARG A 710 -48.51 -10.56 -13.15
N ALA A 711 -48.91 -10.12 -14.35
CA ALA A 711 -49.33 -8.74 -14.60
C ALA A 711 -50.54 -8.35 -13.74
N LEU A 712 -51.56 -9.21 -13.66
CA LEU A 712 -52.75 -8.97 -12.83
C LEU A 712 -52.42 -8.90 -11.33
N LEU A 713 -51.50 -9.74 -10.84
CA LEU A 713 -51.01 -9.66 -9.46
C LEU A 713 -50.26 -8.33 -9.23
N ALA A 714 -49.36 -7.96 -10.13
CA ALA A 714 -48.62 -6.71 -10.04
C ALA A 714 -49.56 -5.50 -9.98
N ASP A 715 -50.57 -5.44 -10.85
CA ASP A 715 -51.56 -4.38 -10.86
C ASP A 715 -52.42 -4.37 -9.59
N ARG A 716 -52.83 -5.55 -9.12
CA ARG A 716 -53.56 -5.68 -7.84
C ARG A 716 -52.77 -5.09 -6.67
N LEU A 717 -51.45 -5.33 -6.62
CA LEU A 717 -50.58 -4.79 -5.58
C LEU A 717 -50.37 -3.27 -5.74
N ARG A 718 -50.31 -2.76 -6.97
CA ARG A 718 -50.23 -1.30 -7.26
C ARG A 718 -51.50 -0.52 -6.87
N PHE A 719 -52.66 -1.16 -6.82
CA PHE A 719 -53.90 -0.52 -6.33
C PHE A 719 -53.93 -0.35 -4.80
N MET A 720 -52.95 -0.91 -4.08
CA MET A 720 -52.82 -0.68 -2.65
C MET A 720 -52.14 0.67 -2.39
N PRO A 721 -52.45 1.37 -1.28
CA PRO A 721 -51.80 2.63 -0.94
C PRO A 721 -50.27 2.51 -0.92
N GLU A 722 -49.56 3.39 -1.64
CA GLU A 722 -48.08 3.40 -1.73
C GLU A 722 -47.41 3.46 -0.34
N SER A 723 -48.08 4.08 0.64
CA SER A 723 -47.63 4.17 2.04
C SER A 723 -47.45 2.82 2.73
N LEU A 724 -48.02 1.73 2.19
CA LEU A 724 -47.82 0.38 2.72
C LEU A 724 -46.44 -0.20 2.36
N PHE A 725 -45.81 0.28 1.29
CA PHE A 725 -44.55 -0.26 0.73
C PHE A 725 -43.32 0.62 1.04
N ASP A 726 -43.51 1.80 1.64
CA ASP A 726 -42.41 2.71 2.00
C ASP A 726 -41.74 2.28 3.32
N ASN A 727 -40.65 1.51 3.20
CA ASN A 727 -39.91 0.97 4.33
C ASN A 727 -38.78 1.88 4.85
N LYS A 728 -38.67 3.13 4.39
CA LYS A 728 -37.58 4.04 4.84
C LYS A 728 -37.62 4.43 6.32
N ASN A 729 -38.71 4.13 7.06
CA ASN A 729 -38.89 4.53 8.46
C ASN A 729 -39.39 3.44 9.43
N LYS A 730 -39.39 2.15 9.07
CA LYS A 730 -39.80 1.08 10.01
C LYS A 730 -38.56 0.41 10.63
N LEU A 731 -38.32 0.70 11.92
CA LEU A 731 -37.37 -0.04 12.76
C LEU A 731 -37.75 -1.53 12.80
N PRO A 732 -36.77 -2.45 12.89
CA PRO A 732 -37.05 -3.89 12.92
C PRO A 732 -37.84 -4.23 14.20
N PHE A 733 -38.98 -4.88 14.03
CA PHE A 733 -39.75 -5.50 15.11
C PHE A 733 -39.30 -6.95 15.34
#